data_AF-A0A1M5GIN5-F1
#
_entry.id   AF-A0A1M5GIN5-F1
#
_cell.length_a   1.000
_cell.length_b   1.000
_cell.length_c   1.000
_cell.angle_alpha   90.00
_cell.angle_beta   90.00
_cell.angle_gamma   90.00
#
_symmetry.space_group_name_H-M   'P 1'
#
loop_
_entity.id
_entity.type
_entity.pdbx_description
1 polymer ?
#
loop_
_entity_poly.entity_id
_entity_poly.type
_entity_poly.pdbx_seq_one_letter_code
_entity_poly.pdbx_strand_id
1 'polypeptide(L)'
;MKTNPTQNSKFRIPGAFFRLLILACLPLVSAFGQVVKLDIPQIFPVSPEAAVLDKFHSYPVDYCTGVPDIRIPLYEIVAGDITIPVTLSYHASGLKPHEGSGLAGTNWSLSLEPTVSREIRGTDDIGNYGWLCEGSYHRGTPPGASRMEQINFMDEVVRGIRDSQPDRFTYSLPHAGGSGYMLYRGSPMVTCPRTNDVVNWDRSDKMSITDDKGYYYEFDGVVEKVFYTQSINRWHCTGIRSPHRSTPSVTFEYDILPHQSTGTNKGCMGPGEVIINKNAAEDGYNLTEHFPLQEHNYALLPDYNSGSEAYYYDYKAELSPVYSEGLYIDNSGSILPNDVEVPRLTDIRFLGNTMKISYHSVGGPDYWNDAYDTIEVTDEHGKPMRSIRFYLSTYNSHTSLTKLDSVSISAPGVETKTYKFNYNGGLNVPSIDTRVIDHWGFCNGPENRYAVNTVPSFRKILTYSKNGQPIRLLLDYKGANREADAAWTNLGMLIQITNPQGLETHFEYEGNQAAFAMGYPGPEEEGAMYLRPVGGLRIKHIRTYDPKEQKTVHKRYSYGLEGSIGWGGIWGGGAIPHIITERDYQTSVLVPFSPTNLQTMTVIHNNPVGEITFHNGSPVLYSNVRESLEGGGSALVTEYVYHVPCHEYNNVLEWDQYDPELNYAQKEKQVNDYLLSHSYSELKGLVCPLPNNPGKHADEYINMSDDQWLAGKLKRVDRYKDNGFLLSTTEYEYEHVSTGGVVSIDIPVRRISVSREVCENNPGVYSWDNV
;
A
#
# COMPACT_ATOMS: atom_id res chain seq x y z
N MET A 1 52.08 -8.41 -68.99
CA MET A 1 53.05 -7.31 -69.19
C MET A 1 53.53 -6.86 -67.82
N LYS A 2 54.72 -7.33 -67.44
CA LYS A 2 55.92 -6.53 -67.07
C LYS A 2 55.79 -5.90 -65.67
N THR A 3 56.49 -6.30 -64.62
CA THR A 3 57.76 -7.05 -64.48
C THR A 3 57.84 -7.83 -63.18
N ASN A 4 58.69 -8.85 -63.21
CA ASN A 4 58.90 -9.94 -62.28
C ASN A 4 59.64 -9.59 -60.95
N PRO A 5 59.74 -10.55 -60.01
CA PRO A 5 60.09 -10.42 -58.59
C PRO A 5 61.55 -10.83 -58.28
N THR A 6 62.04 -10.59 -57.05
CA THR A 6 63.29 -11.17 -56.47
C THR A 6 63.44 -10.73 -55.01
N GLN A 7 63.97 -11.47 -54.04
CA GLN A 7 64.38 -12.87 -53.88
C GLN A 7 64.68 -13.06 -52.37
N ASN A 8 64.38 -14.26 -51.88
CA ASN A 8 65.12 -15.02 -50.83
C ASN A 8 66.56 -14.53 -50.57
N SER A 9 67.15 -14.51 -49.36
CA SER A 9 67.27 -15.62 -48.41
C SER A 9 68.12 -15.22 -47.18
N LYS A 10 67.76 -15.81 -46.03
CA LYS A 10 68.57 -16.31 -44.91
C LYS A 10 69.98 -15.71 -44.66
N PHE A 11 70.19 -15.21 -43.43
CA PHE A 11 71.40 -15.52 -42.65
C PHE A 11 71.09 -15.64 -41.15
N ARG A 12 71.45 -16.79 -40.58
CA ARG A 12 71.50 -17.08 -39.13
C ARG A 12 72.84 -16.59 -38.59
N ILE A 13 72.86 -15.94 -37.43
CA ILE A 13 74.06 -15.75 -36.58
C ILE A 13 73.65 -16.01 -35.11
N PRO A 14 74.53 -16.63 -34.29
CA PRO A 14 74.17 -17.44 -33.12
C PRO A 14 74.04 -16.65 -31.82
N GLY A 15 73.36 -17.28 -30.86
CA GLY A 15 73.18 -16.75 -29.51
C GLY A 15 74.49 -16.60 -28.75
N ALA A 16 74.78 -15.37 -28.34
CA ALA A 16 75.50 -15.02 -27.11
C ALA A 16 75.55 -13.49 -26.94
N PHE A 17 74.42 -12.78 -27.04
CA PHE A 17 74.37 -11.35 -26.68
C PHE A 17 72.97 -10.91 -26.16
N PHE A 18 72.23 -11.83 -25.53
CA PHE A 18 70.85 -11.61 -25.07
C PHE A 18 70.75 -11.18 -23.59
N ARG A 19 71.65 -10.32 -23.08
CA ARG A 19 71.49 -9.82 -21.69
C ARG A 19 71.85 -8.36 -21.40
N LEU A 20 72.19 -7.51 -22.37
CA LEU A 20 72.53 -6.11 -22.01
C LEU A 20 72.06 -5.01 -22.98
N LEU A 21 70.99 -5.25 -23.75
CA LEU A 21 70.42 -4.24 -24.67
C LEU A 21 68.91 -4.37 -24.86
N ILE A 22 68.17 -4.51 -23.74
CA ILE A 22 66.72 -4.26 -23.65
C ILE A 22 66.51 -3.27 -22.51
N LEU A 23 67.07 -2.06 -22.67
CA LEU A 23 66.86 -0.94 -21.74
C LEU A 23 67.06 0.42 -22.43
N ALA A 24 66.72 0.50 -23.72
CA ALA A 24 66.55 1.74 -24.46
C ALA A 24 65.73 1.43 -25.71
N CYS A 25 64.65 2.18 -25.94
CA CYS A 25 63.69 2.11 -27.06
C CYS A 25 62.45 1.22 -26.86
N LEU A 26 61.51 1.70 -26.05
CA LEU A 26 60.08 1.59 -26.36
C LEU A 26 59.57 3.00 -26.70
N PRO A 27 58.85 3.20 -27.82
CA PRO A 27 58.27 4.48 -28.15
C PRO A 27 57.07 4.77 -27.24
N LEU A 28 57.00 6.01 -26.76
CA LEU A 28 55.86 6.59 -26.06
C LEU A 28 54.60 6.47 -26.91
N VAL A 29 53.74 5.51 -26.58
CA VAL A 29 52.30 5.64 -26.80
C VAL A 29 51.76 6.27 -25.53
N SER A 30 51.43 7.56 -25.61
CA SER A 30 50.63 8.26 -24.60
C SER A 30 49.26 7.61 -24.55
N ALA A 31 49.10 6.60 -23.69
CA ALA A 31 47.80 6.23 -23.19
C ALA A 31 47.27 7.43 -22.41
N PHE A 32 46.24 8.09 -22.93
CA PHE A 32 45.37 8.91 -22.09
C PHE A 32 44.73 7.95 -21.09
N GLY A 33 45.34 7.82 -19.91
CA GLY A 33 44.64 7.33 -18.75
C GLY A 33 43.54 8.33 -18.45
N GLN A 34 42.30 8.03 -18.80
CA GLN A 34 41.17 8.63 -18.09
C GLN A 34 41.32 8.14 -16.64
N VAL A 35 41.82 9.01 -15.78
CA VAL A 35 41.64 8.87 -14.35
C VAL A 35 40.12 8.93 -14.15
N VAL A 36 39.50 7.77 -13.88
CA VAL A 36 38.17 7.75 -13.29
C VAL A 36 38.31 8.42 -11.93
N LYS A 37 37.95 9.70 -11.88
CA LYS A 37 37.84 10.46 -10.64
C LYS A 37 36.59 9.91 -9.96
N LEU A 38 36.77 8.92 -9.08
CA LEU A 38 35.74 8.59 -8.10
C LEU A 38 35.56 9.85 -7.25
N ASP A 39 34.40 10.48 -7.39
CA ASP A 39 34.01 11.58 -6.52
C ASP A 39 33.82 10.98 -5.13
N ILE A 40 34.83 11.15 -4.28
CA ILE A 40 34.72 10.83 -2.87
C ILE A 40 33.92 11.99 -2.27
N PRO A 41 32.72 11.75 -1.70
CA PRO A 41 32.00 12.82 -1.02
C PRO A 41 32.93 13.41 0.05
N GLN A 42 33.31 14.67 -0.10
CA GLN A 42 34.01 15.36 0.96
C GLN A 42 33.04 15.47 2.14
N ILE A 43 33.30 14.71 3.20
CA ILE A 43 32.56 14.81 4.45
C ILE A 43 32.92 16.18 5.04
N PHE A 44 32.02 17.14 4.86
CA PHE A 44 32.11 18.45 5.48
C PHE A 44 32.03 18.29 7.00
N PRO A 45 32.77 19.09 7.80
CA PRO A 45 32.47 19.20 9.21
C PRO A 45 31.06 19.81 9.35
N VAL A 46 30.10 18.99 9.76
CA VAL A 46 28.75 19.42 10.15
C VAL A 46 28.89 20.52 11.22
N SER A 47 28.15 21.62 11.09
CA SER A 47 28.12 22.66 12.10
C SER A 47 27.72 22.07 13.47
N PRO A 48 28.11 22.65 14.61
CA PRO A 48 27.69 22.16 15.92
C PRO A 48 26.17 21.98 16.05
N GLU A 49 25.39 22.87 15.42
CA GLU A 49 23.94 22.79 15.32
C GLU A 49 23.49 21.60 14.46
N ALA A 50 24.14 21.37 13.31
CA ALA A 50 23.88 20.20 12.47
C ALA A 50 24.29 18.88 13.16
N ALA A 51 25.37 18.87 13.96
CA ALA A 51 25.81 17.72 14.74
C ALA A 51 24.88 17.41 15.93
N VAL A 52 24.26 18.45 16.52
CA VAL A 52 23.18 18.28 17.49
C VAL A 52 21.94 17.70 16.81
N LEU A 53 21.57 18.18 15.62
CA LEU A 53 20.48 17.62 14.82
C LEU A 53 20.76 16.17 14.39
N ASP A 54 22.01 15.83 14.08
CA ASP A 54 22.45 14.47 13.72
C ASP A 54 22.41 13.53 14.94
N LYS A 55 22.66 14.05 16.15
CA LYS A 55 22.51 13.32 17.43
C LYS A 55 21.05 12.93 17.67
N PHE A 56 20.09 13.72 17.19
CA PHE A 56 18.67 13.39 17.21
C PHE A 56 18.34 12.57 15.97
N HIS A 57 18.57 11.25 16.01
CA HIS A 57 18.08 10.33 14.97
C HIS A 57 16.63 10.66 14.63
N SER A 58 16.42 11.25 13.45
CA SER A 58 15.09 11.67 13.03
C SER A 58 14.48 10.58 12.17
N TYR A 59 13.28 10.14 12.52
CA TYR A 59 12.50 9.24 11.67
C TYR A 59 12.06 10.03 10.43
N PRO A 60 12.43 9.60 9.20
CA PRO A 60 11.96 10.24 7.98
C PRO A 60 10.45 10.06 7.83
N VAL A 61 9.84 10.88 6.97
CA VAL A 61 8.41 10.82 6.67
C VAL A 61 8.27 10.65 5.17
N ASP A 62 7.42 9.72 4.74
CA ASP A 62 6.88 9.79 3.39
C ASP A 62 5.89 10.95 3.37
N TYR A 63 6.36 12.13 2.97
CA TYR A 63 5.56 13.34 3.06
C TYR A 63 4.29 13.25 2.17
N CYS A 64 4.35 12.54 1.04
CA CYS A 64 3.20 12.44 0.13
C CYS A 64 2.02 11.70 0.77
N THR A 65 2.26 10.77 1.69
CA THR A 65 1.21 10.06 2.45
C THR A 65 1.09 10.55 3.89
N GLY A 66 2.12 11.23 4.40
CA GLY A 66 2.23 11.67 5.79
C GLY A 66 2.57 10.54 6.77
N VAL A 67 3.02 9.37 6.30
CA VAL A 67 3.36 8.24 7.17
C VAL A 67 4.85 8.31 7.57
N PRO A 68 5.19 8.30 8.87
CA PRO A 68 6.58 8.26 9.32
C PRO A 68 7.19 6.86 9.09
N ASP A 69 8.42 6.82 8.60
CA ASP A 69 9.20 5.60 8.39
C ASP A 69 9.99 5.26 9.66
N ILE A 70 9.34 4.52 10.56
CA ILE A 70 9.91 4.16 11.87
C ILE A 70 10.66 2.84 11.73
N ARG A 71 12.00 2.92 11.61
CA ARG A 71 12.89 1.76 11.49
C ARG A 71 13.93 1.73 12.60
N ILE A 72 14.14 0.56 13.19
CA ILE A 72 15.12 0.30 14.25
C ILE A 72 16.05 -0.82 13.78
N PRO A 73 17.32 -0.51 13.45
CA PRO A 73 18.29 -1.53 13.09
C PRO A 73 18.66 -2.34 14.33
N LEU A 74 18.49 -3.66 14.27
CA LEU A 74 18.78 -4.58 15.36
C LEU A 74 20.10 -5.33 15.16
N TYR A 75 20.39 -5.72 13.91
CA TYR A 75 21.61 -6.41 13.51
C TYR A 75 21.85 -6.25 12.00
N GLU A 76 23.05 -6.58 11.53
CA GLU A 76 23.36 -6.65 10.10
C GLU A 76 24.08 -7.97 9.83
N ILE A 77 23.47 -8.80 8.98
CA ILE A 77 24.08 -10.04 8.51
C ILE A 77 25.05 -9.67 7.40
N VAL A 78 26.33 -10.03 7.55
CA VAL A 78 27.36 -9.76 6.54
C VAL A 78 27.91 -11.09 6.04
N ALA A 79 27.69 -11.35 4.75
CA ALA A 79 28.06 -12.59 4.07
C ALA A 79 28.87 -12.31 2.80
N GLY A 80 30.10 -11.81 2.98
CA GLY A 80 30.97 -11.42 1.88
C GLY A 80 30.56 -10.05 1.34
N ASP A 81 30.07 -10.03 0.10
CA ASP A 81 29.49 -8.85 -0.55
C ASP A 81 27.98 -8.69 -0.30
N ILE A 82 27.33 -9.70 0.27
CA ILE A 82 25.91 -9.63 0.66
C ILE A 82 25.81 -9.05 2.06
N THR A 83 25.00 -8.01 2.22
CA THR A 83 24.57 -7.48 3.52
C THR A 83 23.07 -7.58 3.65
N ILE A 84 22.55 -8.00 4.81
CA ILE A 84 21.11 -8.05 5.10
C ILE A 84 20.85 -7.29 6.40
N PRO A 85 20.19 -6.12 6.33
CA PRO A 85 19.87 -5.35 7.52
C PRO A 85 18.69 -5.97 8.25
N VAL A 86 18.92 -6.48 9.47
CA VAL A 86 17.85 -6.96 10.35
C VAL A 86 17.21 -5.75 11.02
N THR A 87 16.06 -5.36 10.49
CA THR A 87 15.40 -4.09 10.84
C THR A 87 13.99 -4.35 11.32
N LEU A 88 13.66 -3.74 12.46
CA LEU A 88 12.32 -3.70 13.01
C LEU A 88 11.63 -2.42 12.52
N SER A 89 10.46 -2.56 11.89
CA SER A 89 9.74 -1.47 11.25
C SER A 89 8.30 -1.36 11.77
N TYR A 90 7.84 -0.14 12.04
CA TYR A 90 6.45 0.12 12.46
C TYR A 90 5.68 0.87 11.38
N HIS A 91 4.51 0.36 11.01
CA HIS A 91 3.60 1.02 10.05
C HIS A 91 2.61 1.94 10.76
N ALA A 92 2.69 3.24 10.48
CA ALA A 92 2.04 4.28 11.29
C ALA A 92 0.76 4.88 10.67
N SER A 93 0.08 4.17 9.77
CA SER A 93 -1.13 4.67 9.09
C SER A 93 -2.44 4.52 9.87
N GLY A 94 -2.44 3.82 11.01
CA GLY A 94 -3.65 3.45 11.76
C GLY A 94 -3.71 1.95 12.06
N LEU A 95 -4.54 1.56 13.02
CA LEU A 95 -4.83 0.15 13.31
C LEU A 95 -6.09 -0.29 12.55
N LYS A 96 -5.97 -1.37 11.78
CA LYS A 96 -7.11 -2.00 11.10
C LYS A 96 -7.55 -3.23 11.90
N PRO A 97 -8.75 -3.23 12.49
CA PRO A 97 -9.13 -4.29 13.43
C PRO A 97 -9.17 -5.68 12.80
N HIS A 98 -9.50 -5.83 11.51
CA HIS A 98 -9.56 -7.15 10.87
C HIS A 98 -8.18 -7.68 10.46
N GLU A 99 -7.09 -6.96 10.76
CA GLU A 99 -5.71 -7.41 10.55
C GLU A 99 -5.13 -7.92 11.88
N GLY A 100 -4.80 -9.21 11.92
CA GLY A 100 -4.19 -9.84 13.10
C GLY A 100 -2.78 -9.32 13.40
N SER A 101 -2.30 -9.56 14.62
CA SER A 101 -0.94 -9.17 14.99
C SER A 101 0.10 -10.05 14.29
N GLY A 102 1.14 -9.40 13.77
CA GLY A 102 2.34 -10.10 13.31
C GLY A 102 3.19 -10.62 14.48
N LEU A 103 4.25 -11.37 14.17
CA LEU A 103 5.16 -11.97 15.14
C LEU A 103 5.90 -10.95 16.02
N ALA A 104 6.03 -9.70 15.57
CA ALA A 104 6.62 -8.61 16.33
C ALA A 104 5.58 -7.73 17.03
N GLY A 105 4.29 -8.05 16.92
CA GLY A 105 3.17 -7.24 17.41
C GLY A 105 2.40 -6.54 16.29
N THR A 106 1.26 -5.93 16.63
CA THR A 106 0.41 -5.20 15.69
C THR A 106 1.17 -4.03 15.07
N ASN A 107 1.07 -3.88 13.75
CA ASN A 107 1.79 -2.90 12.92
C ASN A 107 3.33 -2.98 12.96
N TRP A 108 3.92 -3.92 13.72
CA TRP A 108 5.35 -4.19 13.71
C TRP A 108 5.68 -5.32 12.75
N SER A 109 6.68 -5.10 11.91
CA SER A 109 7.28 -6.11 11.05
C SER A 109 8.78 -6.19 11.30
N LEU A 110 9.32 -7.39 11.17
CA LEU A 110 10.76 -7.62 11.29
C LEU A 110 11.26 -8.14 9.94
N SER A 111 12.17 -7.42 9.31
CA SER A 111 12.80 -7.83 8.05
C SER A 111 13.99 -8.73 8.36
N LEU A 112 13.79 -10.05 8.31
CA LEU A 112 14.85 -11.06 8.51
C LEU A 112 15.22 -11.76 7.20
N GLU A 113 14.22 -12.04 6.37
CA GLU A 113 14.38 -12.77 5.12
C GLU A 113 13.69 -12.07 3.93
N PRO A 114 14.20 -12.27 2.70
CA PRO A 114 13.47 -11.91 1.50
C PRO A 114 12.20 -12.75 1.37
N THR A 115 11.11 -12.13 0.89
CA THR A 115 9.81 -12.79 0.68
C THR A 115 9.15 -12.30 -0.59
N VAL A 116 8.30 -13.14 -1.18
CA VAL A 116 7.33 -12.73 -2.21
C VAL A 116 5.95 -13.05 -1.69
N SER A 117 5.06 -12.08 -1.63
CA SER A 117 3.65 -12.27 -1.28
C SER A 117 2.77 -12.04 -2.51
N ARG A 118 1.65 -12.75 -2.58
CA ARG A 118 0.63 -12.66 -3.63
C ARG A 118 -0.71 -12.35 -2.99
N GLU A 119 -1.35 -11.33 -3.51
CA GLU A 119 -2.72 -10.95 -3.22
C GLU A 119 -3.59 -11.46 -4.36
N ILE A 120 -4.40 -12.48 -4.09
CA ILE A 120 -5.31 -13.06 -5.07
C ILE A 120 -6.46 -12.08 -5.31
N ARG A 121 -6.64 -11.65 -6.55
CA ARG A 121 -7.62 -10.66 -6.97
C ARG A 121 -8.65 -11.31 -7.88
N GLY A 122 -9.82 -11.65 -7.32
CA GLY A 122 -10.83 -12.41 -8.05
C GLY A 122 -10.65 -13.90 -7.83
N THR A 123 -10.13 -14.62 -8.81
CA THR A 123 -9.84 -16.06 -8.69
C THR A 123 -8.37 -16.33 -8.99
N ASP A 124 -7.86 -17.49 -8.58
CA ASP A 124 -6.43 -17.80 -8.70
C ASP A 124 -5.95 -17.79 -10.17
N ASP A 125 -4.96 -16.95 -10.51
CA ASP A 125 -4.40 -16.80 -11.87
C ASP A 125 -4.04 -18.14 -12.55
N ILE A 126 -3.62 -19.18 -11.82
CA ILE A 126 -3.19 -20.47 -12.41
C ILE A 126 -4.30 -21.52 -12.45
N GLY A 127 -5.51 -21.18 -11.98
CA GLY A 127 -6.69 -22.05 -12.07
C GLY A 127 -7.16 -22.28 -13.51
N ASN A 128 -8.10 -23.23 -13.70
CA ASN A 128 -8.62 -23.60 -15.02
C ASN A 128 -9.20 -22.41 -15.83
N TYR A 129 -9.63 -21.36 -15.16
CA TYR A 129 -10.12 -20.11 -15.76
C TYR A 129 -9.42 -18.87 -15.18
N GLY A 130 -8.21 -19.07 -14.61
CA GLY A 130 -7.35 -18.02 -14.10
C GLY A 130 -6.71 -17.17 -15.20
N TRP A 131 -6.25 -15.97 -14.85
CA TRP A 131 -5.62 -15.03 -15.78
C TRP A 131 -4.47 -15.63 -16.63
N LEU A 132 -3.68 -16.55 -16.05
CA LEU A 132 -2.48 -17.14 -16.67
C LEU A 132 -2.74 -18.46 -17.40
N CYS A 133 -3.99 -18.90 -17.54
CA CYS A 133 -4.33 -20.14 -18.25
C CYS A 133 -4.09 -20.02 -19.78
N GLU A 134 -3.47 -21.04 -20.40
CA GLU A 134 -3.17 -21.05 -21.85
C GLU A 134 -4.39 -21.44 -22.69
N GLY A 135 -4.56 -20.79 -23.85
CA GLY A 135 -5.54 -21.20 -24.88
C GLY A 135 -6.85 -20.42 -24.93
N SER A 136 -6.91 -19.29 -24.24
CA SER A 136 -8.14 -18.55 -23.99
C SER A 136 -8.11 -17.13 -24.56
N TYR A 137 -9.20 -16.73 -25.20
CA TYR A 137 -9.57 -15.33 -25.47
C TYR A 137 -9.89 -14.54 -24.17
N HIS A 138 -9.33 -14.92 -23.00
CA HIS A 138 -9.93 -14.62 -21.70
C HIS A 138 -9.01 -13.78 -20.80
N ARG A 139 -8.85 -12.49 -21.14
CA ARG A 139 -8.28 -11.46 -20.25
C ARG A 139 -9.36 -10.47 -19.86
N GLY A 140 -10.33 -10.92 -19.06
CA GLY A 140 -11.47 -10.10 -18.67
C GLY A 140 -12.35 -9.58 -19.82
N THR A 141 -12.15 -10.07 -21.05
CA THR A 141 -12.88 -9.59 -22.23
C THR A 141 -14.05 -10.53 -22.55
N PRO A 142 -15.31 -10.03 -22.52
CA PRO A 142 -16.46 -10.85 -22.87
C PRO A 142 -16.38 -11.35 -24.32
N PRO A 143 -16.84 -12.58 -24.61
CA PRO A 143 -16.89 -13.08 -25.99
C PRO A 143 -17.75 -12.17 -26.88
N GLY A 144 -17.25 -11.86 -28.08
CA GLY A 144 -17.91 -10.96 -29.03
C GLY A 144 -19.06 -11.55 -29.84
N ALA A 145 -19.51 -12.78 -29.58
CA ALA A 145 -20.38 -13.52 -30.49
C ALA A 145 -21.89 -13.46 -30.17
N SER A 146 -22.33 -13.25 -28.92
CA SER A 146 -23.75 -13.07 -28.57
C SER A 146 -23.97 -12.44 -27.19
N ARG A 147 -25.13 -11.79 -26.99
CA ARG A 147 -25.54 -11.23 -25.69
C ARG A 147 -25.63 -12.28 -24.59
N MET A 148 -25.99 -13.52 -24.93
CA MET A 148 -26.07 -14.61 -23.95
C MET A 148 -24.69 -15.09 -23.51
N GLU A 149 -23.71 -15.15 -24.42
CA GLU A 149 -22.33 -15.48 -24.05
C GLU A 149 -21.69 -14.41 -23.16
N GLN A 150 -22.02 -13.13 -23.39
CA GLN A 150 -21.59 -12.04 -22.50
C GLN A 150 -22.22 -12.17 -21.12
N ILE A 151 -23.51 -12.54 -21.02
CA ILE A 151 -24.19 -12.78 -19.75
C ILE A 151 -23.55 -13.96 -19.00
N ASN A 152 -23.34 -15.09 -19.68
CA ASN A 152 -22.70 -16.27 -19.08
C ASN A 152 -21.27 -15.97 -18.62
N PHE A 153 -20.51 -15.21 -19.43
CA PHE A 153 -19.18 -14.75 -19.04
C PHE A 153 -19.22 -13.91 -17.76
N MET A 154 -20.15 -12.96 -17.65
CA MET A 154 -20.29 -12.13 -16.46
C MET A 154 -20.80 -12.92 -15.24
N ASP A 155 -21.67 -13.91 -15.43
CA ASP A 155 -22.07 -14.85 -14.37
C ASP A 155 -20.88 -15.63 -13.82
N GLU A 156 -20.02 -16.15 -14.71
CA GLU A 156 -18.81 -16.87 -14.30
C GLU A 156 -17.81 -15.97 -13.55
N VAL A 157 -17.66 -14.71 -13.95
CA VAL A 157 -16.81 -13.73 -13.24
C VAL A 157 -17.37 -13.43 -11.85
N VAL A 158 -18.68 -13.14 -11.74
CA VAL A 158 -19.32 -12.83 -10.45
C VAL A 158 -19.31 -14.01 -9.49
N ARG A 159 -19.41 -15.23 -10.00
CA ARG A 159 -19.35 -16.46 -9.20
C ARG A 159 -17.92 -16.87 -8.85
N GLY A 160 -16.90 -16.07 -9.21
CA GLY A 160 -15.48 -16.38 -8.95
C GLY A 160 -14.96 -17.58 -9.74
N ILE A 161 -15.70 -18.05 -10.75
CA ILE A 161 -15.31 -19.17 -11.61
C ILE A 161 -14.26 -18.71 -12.60
N ARG A 162 -14.44 -17.52 -13.19
CA ARG A 162 -13.57 -16.96 -14.21
C ARG A 162 -12.87 -15.71 -13.72
N ASP A 163 -11.59 -15.62 -14.04
CA ASP A 163 -10.80 -14.47 -13.67
C ASP A 163 -10.99 -13.28 -14.60
N SER A 164 -11.01 -12.09 -14.01
CA SER A 164 -11.19 -10.84 -14.73
C SER A 164 -10.03 -9.85 -14.53
N GLN A 165 -9.10 -10.14 -13.61
CA GLN A 165 -7.99 -9.27 -13.27
C GLN A 165 -6.79 -10.09 -12.80
N PRO A 166 -5.54 -9.66 -13.07
CA PRO A 166 -4.36 -10.39 -12.61
C PRO A 166 -4.15 -10.24 -11.10
N ASP A 167 -3.56 -11.25 -10.47
CA ASP A 167 -3.11 -11.18 -9.09
C ASP A 167 -1.94 -10.20 -8.90
N ARG A 168 -1.91 -9.55 -7.74
CA ARG A 168 -0.84 -8.61 -7.39
C ARG A 168 0.24 -9.32 -6.59
N PHE A 169 1.47 -9.21 -7.03
CA PHE A 169 2.65 -9.73 -6.33
C PHE A 169 3.43 -8.58 -5.70
N THR A 170 3.92 -8.78 -4.49
CA THR A 170 4.80 -7.84 -3.76
C THR A 170 5.99 -8.61 -3.26
N TYR A 171 7.21 -8.13 -3.53
CA TYR A 171 8.44 -8.76 -3.09
C TYR A 171 9.30 -7.79 -2.29
N SER A 172 10.00 -8.34 -1.30
CA SER A 172 10.93 -7.62 -0.44
C SER A 172 12.29 -8.31 -0.47
N LEU A 173 13.34 -7.52 -0.72
CA LEU A 173 14.74 -7.93 -0.76
C LEU A 173 15.53 -7.12 0.29
N PRO A 174 16.78 -7.50 0.61
CA PRO A 174 17.57 -6.82 1.64
C PRO A 174 17.76 -5.31 1.41
N HIS A 175 17.88 -4.89 0.15
CA HIS A 175 18.14 -3.49 -0.25
C HIS A 175 17.22 -3.00 -1.37
N ALA A 176 16.20 -3.78 -1.71
CA ALA A 176 15.32 -3.55 -2.85
C ALA A 176 13.95 -4.19 -2.57
N GLY A 177 13.01 -3.98 -3.48
CA GLY A 177 11.66 -4.49 -3.35
C GLY A 177 10.74 -3.80 -4.32
N GLY A 178 9.55 -4.34 -4.49
CA GLY A 178 8.60 -3.80 -5.43
C GLY A 178 7.30 -4.59 -5.43
N SER A 179 6.40 -4.18 -6.30
CA SER A 179 5.17 -4.91 -6.58
C SER A 179 4.99 -5.05 -8.09
N GLY A 180 4.05 -5.87 -8.54
CA GLY A 180 3.80 -6.06 -9.95
C GLY A 180 2.80 -7.16 -10.25
N TYR A 181 2.67 -7.46 -11.54
CA TYR A 181 1.70 -8.41 -12.07
C TYR A 181 2.38 -9.41 -13.00
N MET A 182 1.96 -10.66 -12.93
CA MET A 182 2.33 -11.68 -13.90
C MET A 182 1.30 -11.62 -15.04
N LEU A 183 1.70 -11.06 -16.19
CA LEU A 183 0.75 -10.89 -17.31
C LEU A 183 0.66 -12.12 -18.23
N TYR A 184 1.73 -12.91 -18.29
CA TYR A 184 1.83 -14.09 -19.15
C TYR A 184 2.52 -15.22 -18.44
N ARG A 185 2.03 -16.44 -18.64
CA ARG A 185 2.60 -17.63 -18.02
C ARG A 185 4.04 -17.84 -18.48
N GLY A 186 4.96 -17.89 -17.53
CA GLY A 186 6.40 -18.06 -17.78
C GLY A 186 7.11 -16.82 -18.30
N SER A 187 6.46 -15.66 -18.35
CA SER A 187 7.15 -14.38 -18.54
C SER A 187 7.52 -13.75 -17.20
N PRO A 188 8.58 -12.93 -17.15
CA PRO A 188 8.91 -12.17 -15.95
C PRO A 188 7.77 -11.24 -15.55
N MET A 189 7.70 -10.93 -14.26
CA MET A 189 6.74 -9.99 -13.70
C MET A 189 6.90 -8.59 -14.29
N VAL A 190 5.78 -7.90 -14.49
CA VAL A 190 5.75 -6.48 -14.81
C VAL A 190 5.66 -5.70 -13.50
N THR A 191 6.73 -5.00 -13.13
CA THR A 191 6.82 -4.24 -11.86
C THR A 191 6.09 -2.90 -11.91
N CYS A 192 5.46 -2.53 -10.80
CA CYS A 192 4.77 -1.27 -10.56
C CYS A 192 5.14 -0.72 -9.15
N PRO A 193 5.87 0.41 -9.04
CA PRO A 193 6.54 1.13 -10.13
C PRO A 193 7.57 0.22 -10.82
N ARG A 194 7.98 0.55 -12.05
CA ARG A 194 8.96 -0.26 -12.79
C ARG A 194 10.31 -0.27 -12.07
N THR A 195 10.91 -1.46 -11.97
CA THR A 195 12.24 -1.72 -11.39
C THR A 195 13.10 -2.51 -12.39
N ASN A 196 14.41 -2.58 -12.11
CA ASN A 196 15.35 -3.42 -12.86
C ASN A 196 15.38 -4.88 -12.38
N ASP A 197 14.53 -5.24 -11.41
CA ASP A 197 14.51 -6.57 -10.84
C ASP A 197 13.78 -7.53 -11.79
N VAL A 198 14.37 -8.70 -12.02
CA VAL A 198 13.75 -9.76 -12.82
C VAL A 198 13.14 -10.79 -11.89
N VAL A 199 11.82 -10.77 -11.77
CA VAL A 199 11.04 -11.70 -10.96
C VAL A 199 10.39 -12.75 -11.85
N ASN A 200 10.76 -14.02 -11.66
CA ASN A 200 10.22 -15.15 -12.43
C ASN A 200 9.41 -16.09 -11.56
N TRP A 201 8.30 -16.58 -12.10
CA TRP A 201 7.50 -17.68 -11.55
C TRP A 201 7.43 -18.81 -12.58
N ASP A 202 7.99 -19.97 -12.22
CA ASP A 202 8.06 -21.12 -13.13
C ASP A 202 6.84 -22.05 -13.02
N ARG A 203 6.78 -23.06 -13.90
CA ARG A 203 5.66 -24.02 -13.95
C ARG A 203 5.68 -25.05 -12.82
N SER A 204 6.71 -25.05 -11.97
CA SER A 204 6.83 -25.92 -10.79
C SER A 204 6.54 -25.14 -9.49
N ASP A 205 5.88 -23.98 -9.62
CA ASP A 205 5.54 -23.08 -8.52
C ASP A 205 6.72 -22.53 -7.73
N LYS A 206 7.91 -22.51 -8.35
CA LYS A 206 9.11 -21.90 -7.76
C LYS A 206 9.23 -20.47 -8.26
N MET A 207 9.72 -19.59 -7.38
CA MET A 207 10.06 -18.22 -7.74
C MET A 207 11.56 -17.98 -7.69
N SER A 208 12.02 -17.05 -8.51
CA SER A 208 13.38 -16.54 -8.45
C SER A 208 13.40 -15.05 -8.74
N ILE A 209 14.30 -14.34 -8.07
CA ILE A 209 14.51 -12.91 -8.30
C ILE A 209 15.98 -12.67 -8.58
N THR A 210 16.27 -11.87 -9.59
CA THR A 210 17.61 -11.27 -9.78
C THR A 210 17.47 -9.76 -9.67
N ASP A 211 18.16 -9.16 -8.70
CA ASP A 211 18.11 -7.71 -8.52
C ASP A 211 18.98 -6.95 -9.54
N ASP A 212 18.91 -5.63 -9.50
CA ASP A 212 19.67 -4.71 -10.35
C ASP A 212 21.20 -4.84 -10.22
N LYS A 213 21.69 -5.41 -9.12
CA LYS A 213 23.12 -5.68 -8.84
C LYS A 213 23.55 -7.09 -9.24
N GLY A 214 22.62 -7.94 -9.67
CA GLY A 214 22.86 -9.32 -10.07
C GLY A 214 22.89 -10.33 -8.92
N TYR A 215 22.46 -9.95 -7.71
CA TYR A 215 22.23 -10.91 -6.63
C TYR A 215 21.03 -11.79 -7.00
N TYR A 216 21.19 -13.09 -6.76
CA TYR A 216 20.18 -14.08 -7.10
C TYR A 216 19.52 -14.61 -5.83
N TYR A 217 18.19 -14.56 -5.79
CA TYR A 217 17.34 -14.97 -4.68
C TYR A 217 16.53 -16.20 -5.07
N GLU A 218 16.65 -17.26 -4.29
CA GLU A 218 15.99 -18.55 -4.51
C GLU A 218 14.78 -18.68 -3.59
N PHE A 219 13.61 -18.93 -4.16
CA PHE A 219 12.38 -19.20 -3.41
C PHE A 219 11.90 -20.61 -3.74
N ASP A 220 12.68 -21.60 -3.27
CA ASP A 220 12.55 -22.99 -3.69
C ASP A 220 11.71 -23.83 -2.70
N GLY A 221 10.39 -23.86 -2.92
CA GLY A 221 9.50 -24.85 -2.32
C GLY A 221 9.04 -24.59 -0.88
N VAL A 222 9.55 -23.54 -0.22
CA VAL A 222 9.03 -23.08 1.08
C VAL A 222 7.97 -22.00 0.85
N VAL A 223 6.72 -22.35 1.10
CA VAL A 223 5.56 -21.56 0.70
C VAL A 223 4.48 -21.56 1.77
N GLU A 224 3.78 -20.43 1.86
CA GLU A 224 2.54 -20.29 2.61
C GLU A 224 1.36 -20.61 1.68
N LYS A 225 0.54 -21.60 2.05
CA LYS A 225 -0.54 -22.14 1.20
C LYS A 225 -1.86 -22.19 1.91
N VAL A 226 -2.93 -21.79 1.23
CA VAL A 226 -4.30 -21.98 1.68
C VAL A 226 -4.67 -23.47 1.53
N PHE A 227 -5.15 -24.08 2.59
CA PHE A 227 -5.43 -25.52 2.69
C PHE A 227 -6.47 -25.99 1.68
N TYR A 228 -7.60 -25.29 1.54
CA TYR A 228 -8.70 -25.72 0.67
C TYR A 228 -8.43 -25.48 -0.81
N THR A 229 -7.90 -24.31 -1.16
CA THR A 229 -7.66 -23.96 -2.57
C THR A 229 -6.30 -24.44 -3.06
N GLN A 230 -5.38 -24.77 -2.15
CA GLN A 230 -3.96 -25.03 -2.43
C GLN A 230 -3.23 -23.83 -3.07
N SER A 231 -3.87 -22.65 -3.07
CA SER A 231 -3.30 -21.41 -3.59
C SER A 231 -2.11 -20.97 -2.73
N ILE A 232 -1.03 -20.57 -3.41
CA ILE A 232 0.16 -20.04 -2.74
C ILE A 232 0.01 -18.53 -2.56
N ASN A 233 0.11 -18.07 -1.31
CA ASN A 233 0.02 -16.66 -0.95
C ASN A 233 1.38 -16.05 -0.67
N ARG A 234 2.38 -16.85 -0.28
CA ARG A 234 3.72 -16.34 0.01
C ARG A 234 4.79 -17.38 -0.31
N TRP A 235 5.91 -16.91 -0.82
CA TRP A 235 7.14 -17.67 -1.02
C TRP A 235 8.22 -17.12 -0.10
N HIS A 236 8.90 -18.03 0.59
CA HIS A 236 10.01 -17.70 1.48
C HIS A 236 11.35 -18.02 0.80
N CYS A 237 12.31 -17.11 0.95
CA CYS A 237 13.63 -17.26 0.38
C CYS A 237 14.37 -18.41 1.05
N THR A 238 14.95 -19.33 0.29
CA THR A 238 15.77 -20.44 0.81
C THR A 238 17.27 -20.16 0.68
N GLY A 239 17.67 -19.27 -0.23
CA GLY A 239 19.07 -18.94 -0.45
C GLY A 239 19.31 -17.63 -1.21
N ILE A 240 20.43 -16.98 -0.88
CA ILE A 240 20.93 -15.79 -1.60
C ILE A 240 22.33 -16.09 -2.12
N ARG A 241 22.53 -15.81 -3.40
CA ARG A 241 23.78 -16.06 -4.10
C ARG A 241 24.34 -14.77 -4.69
N SER A 242 25.61 -14.50 -4.40
CA SER A 242 26.38 -13.44 -5.04
C SER A 242 26.64 -13.80 -6.50
N PRO A 243 26.63 -12.83 -7.44
CA PRO A 243 26.98 -13.06 -8.85
C PRO A 243 28.41 -13.62 -9.02
N HIS A 244 29.26 -13.47 -8.01
CA HIS A 244 30.64 -13.94 -8.00
C HIS A 244 30.83 -15.36 -7.46
N ARG A 245 29.76 -16.04 -7.04
CA ARG A 245 29.83 -17.37 -6.41
C ARG A 245 28.82 -18.33 -7.03
N SER A 246 29.18 -19.62 -7.06
CA SER A 246 28.30 -20.68 -7.54
C SER A 246 27.37 -21.23 -6.45
N THR A 247 27.72 -21.10 -5.17
CA THR A 247 26.95 -21.59 -4.02
C THR A 247 26.28 -20.44 -3.25
N PRO A 248 25.11 -20.68 -2.60
CA PRO A 248 24.49 -19.69 -1.74
C PRO A 248 25.45 -19.23 -0.63
N SER A 249 25.48 -17.91 -0.38
CA SER A 249 26.28 -17.31 0.68
C SER A 249 25.48 -17.10 1.97
N VAL A 250 24.16 -17.07 1.85
CA VAL A 250 23.19 -17.07 2.94
C VAL A 250 22.12 -18.11 2.62
N THR A 251 21.73 -18.91 3.60
CA THR A 251 20.63 -19.87 3.49
C THR A 251 19.67 -19.75 4.67
N PHE A 252 18.39 -20.02 4.42
CA PHE A 252 17.31 -19.91 5.39
C PHE A 252 16.66 -21.29 5.59
N GLU A 253 16.47 -21.68 6.85
CA GLU A 253 15.84 -22.94 7.23
C GLU A 253 14.51 -22.68 7.94
N TYR A 254 13.51 -23.51 7.66
CA TYR A 254 12.14 -23.31 8.12
C TYR A 254 11.56 -24.60 8.71
N ASP A 255 10.81 -24.44 9.78
CA ASP A 255 9.86 -25.45 10.25
C ASP A 255 8.49 -25.16 9.65
N ILE A 256 7.88 -26.15 9.00
CA ILE A 256 6.51 -26.04 8.51
C ILE A 256 5.60 -26.37 9.68
N LEU A 257 4.92 -25.36 10.22
CA LEU A 257 3.90 -25.62 11.22
C LEU A 257 2.71 -26.27 10.50
N PRO A 258 2.33 -27.51 10.88
CA PRO A 258 1.14 -28.12 10.33
C PRO A 258 -0.06 -27.26 10.72
N HIS A 259 -1.10 -27.31 9.89
CA HIS A 259 -2.37 -26.66 10.14
C HIS A 259 -2.75 -26.69 11.63
N GLN A 260 -2.76 -25.51 12.25
CA GLN A 260 -3.47 -25.31 13.48
C GLN A 260 -4.62 -24.38 13.13
N SER A 261 -5.85 -24.93 13.20
CA SER A 261 -7.01 -24.08 13.38
C SER A 261 -6.76 -23.28 14.65
N THR A 262 -6.22 -22.07 14.52
CA THR A 262 -6.13 -21.16 15.65
C THR A 262 -7.57 -20.98 16.08
N GLY A 263 -7.91 -21.50 17.26
CA GLY A 263 -9.27 -21.53 17.82
C GLY A 263 -9.87 -20.14 18.11
N THR A 264 -9.29 -19.09 17.52
CA THR A 264 -9.68 -17.69 17.59
C THR A 264 -10.55 -17.25 16.42
N ASN A 265 -10.96 -18.15 15.51
CA ASN A 265 -11.91 -17.80 14.44
C ASN A 265 -13.37 -17.93 14.86
N LYS A 266 -13.75 -17.22 15.92
CA LYS A 266 -15.15 -16.77 16.07
C LYS A 266 -15.41 -15.44 15.33
N GLY A 267 -14.39 -14.88 14.68
CA GLY A 267 -14.38 -13.56 14.06
C GLY A 267 -14.80 -13.47 12.60
N CYS A 268 -14.50 -14.48 11.77
CA CYS A 268 -14.93 -14.51 10.36
C CYS A 268 -16.36 -15.03 10.23
N MET A 269 -17.24 -14.51 11.09
CA MET A 269 -18.66 -14.44 10.85
C MET A 269 -18.82 -13.70 9.53
N GLY A 270 -19.16 -14.42 8.45
CA GLY A 270 -19.04 -13.99 7.06
C GLY A 270 -19.57 -12.57 6.79
N PRO A 271 -19.04 -11.87 5.77
CA PRO A 271 -19.42 -10.49 5.47
C PRO A 271 -20.95 -10.36 5.38
N GLY A 272 -21.50 -9.29 5.98
CA GLY A 272 -22.90 -8.96 5.78
C GLY A 272 -23.12 -8.50 4.34
N GLU A 273 -24.22 -8.92 3.72
CA GLU A 273 -24.56 -8.53 2.35
C GLU A 273 -26.05 -8.24 2.24
N VAL A 274 -26.41 -7.34 1.32
CA VAL A 274 -27.79 -7.05 0.95
C VAL A 274 -27.98 -7.37 -0.51
N ILE A 275 -28.88 -8.31 -0.80
CA ILE A 275 -29.15 -8.79 -2.15
C ILE A 275 -30.51 -8.25 -2.59
N ILE A 276 -30.54 -7.58 -3.75
CA ILE A 276 -31.76 -7.07 -4.38
C ILE A 276 -31.99 -7.85 -5.66
N ASN A 277 -33.07 -8.64 -5.68
CA ASN A 277 -33.48 -9.46 -6.81
C ASN A 277 -34.69 -8.85 -7.49
N LYS A 278 -34.63 -8.69 -8.82
CA LYS A 278 -35.80 -8.32 -9.64
C LYS A 278 -36.44 -9.58 -10.21
N ASN A 279 -37.67 -9.91 -9.81
CA ASN A 279 -38.41 -11.00 -10.41
C ASN A 279 -38.92 -10.57 -11.81
N ALA A 280 -38.74 -11.44 -12.81
CA ALA A 280 -39.20 -11.19 -14.18
C ALA A 280 -40.63 -11.68 -14.44
N ALA A 281 -41.16 -12.58 -13.59
CA ALA A 281 -42.50 -13.15 -13.73
C ALA A 281 -43.57 -12.39 -12.93
N GLU A 282 -43.16 -11.74 -11.84
CA GLU A 282 -43.97 -10.88 -11.00
C GLU A 282 -43.22 -9.55 -10.94
N ASP A 283 -43.83 -8.44 -11.35
CA ASP A 283 -43.22 -7.10 -11.46
C ASP A 283 -42.81 -6.51 -10.08
N GLY A 284 -41.95 -7.20 -9.33
CA GLY A 284 -41.59 -6.93 -7.95
C GLY A 284 -40.11 -7.19 -7.66
N TYR A 285 -39.65 -6.57 -6.58
CA TYR A 285 -38.29 -6.76 -6.07
C TYR A 285 -38.35 -7.47 -4.72
N ASN A 286 -37.41 -8.40 -4.51
CA ASN A 286 -37.13 -8.97 -3.21
C ASN A 286 -35.78 -8.44 -2.71
N LEU A 287 -35.71 -8.16 -1.42
CA LEU A 287 -34.49 -7.81 -0.73
C LEU A 287 -34.19 -8.88 0.32
N THR A 288 -32.99 -9.44 0.26
CA THR A 288 -32.48 -10.38 1.25
C THR A 288 -31.33 -9.73 1.99
N GLU A 289 -31.44 -9.61 3.30
CA GLU A 289 -30.33 -9.27 4.17
C GLU A 289 -29.69 -10.56 4.66
N HIS A 290 -28.42 -10.76 4.31
CA HIS A 290 -27.64 -11.88 4.77
C HIS A 290 -26.60 -11.35 5.76
N PHE A 291 -26.86 -11.53 7.05
CA PHE A 291 -25.95 -11.15 8.13
C PHE A 291 -25.36 -12.39 8.79
N PRO A 292 -24.26 -12.24 9.54
CA PRO A 292 -23.77 -13.35 10.33
C PRO A 292 -24.85 -13.98 11.23
N LEU A 293 -25.13 -15.26 10.99
CA LEU A 293 -26.11 -16.07 11.73
C LEU A 293 -27.59 -15.65 11.56
N GLN A 294 -27.89 -14.70 10.66
CA GLN A 294 -29.25 -14.20 10.46
C GLN A 294 -29.51 -13.92 8.97
N GLU A 295 -30.66 -14.36 8.48
CA GLU A 295 -31.14 -14.01 7.15
C GLU A 295 -32.54 -13.44 7.26
N HIS A 296 -32.77 -12.29 6.63
CA HIS A 296 -34.09 -11.65 6.58
C HIS A 296 -34.50 -11.42 5.13
N ASN A 297 -35.73 -11.79 4.79
CA ASN A 297 -36.26 -11.70 3.44
C ASN A 297 -37.45 -10.73 3.42
N TYR A 298 -37.43 -9.80 2.47
CA TYR A 298 -38.42 -8.74 2.33
C TYR A 298 -38.92 -8.64 0.88
N ALA A 299 -40.21 -8.44 0.70
CA ALA A 299 -40.76 -7.88 -0.53
C ALA A 299 -40.67 -6.35 -0.47
N LEU A 300 -40.20 -5.74 -1.56
CA LEU A 300 -40.16 -4.30 -1.71
C LEU A 300 -41.45 -3.82 -2.37
N LEU A 301 -42.26 -3.09 -1.60
CA LEU A 301 -43.56 -2.59 -2.05
C LEU A 301 -43.59 -1.06 -2.05
N PRO A 302 -44.39 -0.42 -2.93
CA PRO A 302 -44.62 1.02 -2.86
C PRO A 302 -45.37 1.41 -1.58
N ASP A 303 -44.79 2.31 -0.78
CA ASP A 303 -45.48 2.97 0.33
C ASP A 303 -46.41 4.06 -0.23
N TYR A 304 -47.69 3.73 -0.37
CA TYR A 304 -48.73 4.66 -0.84
C TYR A 304 -49.12 5.73 0.18
N ASN A 305 -48.69 5.61 1.44
CA ASN A 305 -48.99 6.55 2.52
C ASN A 305 -47.86 7.56 2.73
N SER A 306 -46.63 7.24 2.29
CA SER A 306 -45.58 8.25 2.14
C SER A 306 -46.04 9.30 1.12
N GLY A 307 -46.21 10.55 1.55
CA GLY A 307 -46.42 11.65 0.61
C GLY A 307 -45.26 11.71 -0.38
N SER A 308 -45.52 12.04 -1.65
CA SER A 308 -44.45 12.25 -2.64
C SER A 308 -43.67 13.51 -2.28
N GLU A 309 -42.51 13.36 -1.64
CA GLU A 309 -41.67 14.51 -1.27
C GLU A 309 -40.73 14.99 -2.40
N ALA A 310 -40.74 14.37 -3.60
CA ALA A 310 -39.68 14.60 -4.59
C ALA A 310 -40.12 14.69 -6.06
N TYR A 311 -39.32 15.42 -6.84
CA TYR A 311 -39.37 15.62 -8.30
C TYR A 311 -38.96 14.35 -9.12
N TYR A 312 -38.36 13.32 -8.49
CA TYR A 312 -37.58 12.27 -9.18
C TYR A 312 -37.98 10.80 -8.90
N TYR A 313 -38.85 10.53 -7.93
CA TYR A 313 -39.41 9.18 -7.68
C TYR A 313 -40.88 9.30 -7.30
N ASP A 314 -41.65 8.23 -7.50
CA ASP A 314 -43.10 8.27 -7.36
C ASP A 314 -43.53 7.80 -5.96
N TYR A 315 -42.81 6.83 -5.36
CA TYR A 315 -43.07 6.30 -4.01
C TYR A 315 -41.77 5.93 -3.27
N LYS A 316 -41.79 5.92 -1.93
CA LYS A 316 -40.74 5.25 -1.13
C LYS A 316 -40.99 3.74 -1.09
N ALA A 317 -39.93 2.95 -0.99
CA ALA A 317 -40.00 1.51 -0.78
C ALA A 317 -40.29 1.19 0.69
N GLU A 318 -41.27 0.30 0.92
CA GLU A 318 -41.52 -0.34 2.20
C GLU A 318 -40.98 -1.77 2.16
N LEU A 319 -40.25 -2.16 3.21
CA LEU A 319 -39.77 -3.52 3.43
C LEU A 319 -40.88 -4.33 4.13
N SER A 320 -41.55 -5.21 3.38
CA SER A 320 -42.57 -6.11 3.93
C SER A 320 -41.95 -7.50 4.16
N PRO A 321 -41.85 -8.01 5.40
CA PRO A 321 -41.26 -9.32 5.67
C PRO A 321 -42.03 -10.44 4.95
N VAL A 322 -41.30 -11.35 4.30
CA VAL A 322 -41.89 -12.50 3.60
C VAL A 322 -41.29 -13.81 4.09
N TYR A 323 -42.14 -14.80 4.34
CA TYR A 323 -41.74 -16.19 4.53
C TYR A 323 -41.57 -16.85 3.16
N SER A 324 -40.46 -16.59 2.48
CA SER A 324 -40.07 -17.36 1.29
C SER A 324 -38.99 -18.38 1.67
N GLU A 325 -39.00 -19.55 1.04
CA GLU A 325 -37.77 -20.35 0.92
C GLU A 325 -36.79 -19.48 0.10
N GLY A 326 -35.81 -18.88 0.78
CA GLY A 326 -34.81 -18.02 0.14
C GLY A 326 -34.19 -18.72 -1.06
N LEU A 327 -33.80 -17.94 -2.07
CA LEU A 327 -32.92 -18.46 -3.11
C LEU A 327 -31.65 -18.93 -2.39
N TYR A 328 -31.45 -20.24 -2.29
CA TYR A 328 -30.27 -20.80 -1.62
C TYR A 328 -29.06 -20.46 -2.49
N ILE A 329 -28.42 -19.32 -2.19
CA ILE A 329 -27.10 -19.04 -2.71
C ILE A 329 -26.18 -19.97 -1.94
N ASP A 330 -25.69 -20.97 -2.65
CA ASP A 330 -24.67 -21.87 -2.13
C ASP A 330 -23.41 -21.04 -1.82
N ASN A 331 -23.25 -20.67 -0.55
CA ASN A 331 -22.05 -20.02 -0.03
C ASN A 331 -20.88 -21.01 0.13
N SER A 332 -20.92 -22.19 -0.52
CA SER A 332 -19.82 -23.16 -0.53
C SER A 332 -18.49 -22.59 -1.06
N GLY A 333 -18.48 -21.38 -1.62
CA GLY A 333 -17.29 -20.66 -2.05
C GLY A 333 -16.69 -19.66 -1.04
N SER A 334 -17.30 -19.40 0.13
CA SER A 334 -16.69 -18.51 1.12
C SER A 334 -15.50 -19.22 1.79
N ILE A 335 -14.32 -19.07 1.20
CA ILE A 335 -13.06 -19.58 1.75
C ILE A 335 -12.84 -18.86 3.08
N LEU A 336 -12.93 -19.60 4.18
CA LEU A 336 -12.57 -19.09 5.49
C LEU A 336 -11.06 -18.73 5.47
N PRO A 337 -10.65 -17.52 5.90
CA PRO A 337 -9.29 -17.00 5.67
C PRO A 337 -8.12 -17.79 6.29
N ASN A 338 -8.39 -18.79 7.14
CA ASN A 338 -7.45 -19.15 8.20
C ASN A 338 -7.09 -20.64 8.29
N ASP A 339 -7.17 -21.37 7.17
CA ASP A 339 -6.53 -22.68 7.07
C ASP A 339 -5.31 -22.54 6.18
N VAL A 340 -4.19 -22.08 6.75
CA VAL A 340 -2.95 -21.81 6.01
C VAL A 340 -1.80 -22.62 6.61
N GLU A 341 -1.01 -23.30 5.77
CA GLU A 341 0.28 -23.87 6.19
C GLU A 341 1.31 -22.74 6.27
N VAL A 342 1.92 -22.55 7.45
CA VAL A 342 2.79 -21.38 7.71
C VAL A 342 4.22 -21.84 7.97
N PRO A 343 5.17 -21.52 7.09
CA PRO A 343 6.60 -21.67 7.36
C PRO A 343 7.06 -20.74 8.49
N ARG A 344 7.83 -21.27 9.44
CA ARG A 344 8.49 -20.52 10.51
C ARG A 344 9.99 -20.55 10.31
N LEU A 345 10.61 -19.40 10.12
CA LEU A 345 12.07 -19.30 9.99
C LEU A 345 12.73 -19.70 11.31
N THR A 346 13.64 -20.68 11.28
CA THR A 346 14.34 -21.17 12.49
C THR A 346 15.80 -20.79 12.50
N ASP A 347 16.48 -20.88 11.34
CA ASP A 347 17.92 -20.67 11.23
C ASP A 347 18.26 -19.87 9.96
N ILE A 348 19.18 -18.93 10.10
CA ILE A 348 19.87 -18.29 8.98
C ILE A 348 21.35 -18.63 9.10
N ARG A 349 21.93 -19.23 8.05
CA ARG A 349 23.36 -19.58 8.01
C ARG A 349 24.09 -18.66 7.04
N PHE A 350 25.22 -18.11 7.48
CA PHE A 350 26.00 -17.17 6.68
C PHE A 350 27.48 -17.19 7.07
N LEU A 351 28.38 -17.44 6.10
CA LEU A 351 29.85 -17.52 6.31
C LEU A 351 30.29 -18.32 7.56
N GLY A 352 29.65 -19.45 7.84
CA GLY A 352 29.94 -20.28 9.02
C GLY A 352 29.24 -19.84 10.31
N ASN A 353 28.75 -18.59 10.39
CA ASN A 353 27.93 -18.12 11.49
C ASN A 353 26.49 -18.66 11.38
N THR A 354 25.81 -18.71 12.51
CA THR A 354 24.40 -19.12 12.61
C THR A 354 23.60 -18.08 13.37
N MET A 355 22.44 -17.70 12.85
CA MET A 355 21.43 -16.93 13.56
C MET A 355 20.22 -17.83 13.78
N LYS A 356 19.85 -18.05 15.04
CA LYS A 356 18.70 -18.85 15.45
C LYS A 356 17.56 -17.96 15.90
N ILE A 357 16.35 -18.27 15.47
CA ILE A 357 15.13 -17.53 15.79
C ILE A 357 14.24 -18.44 16.63
N SER A 358 13.77 -17.92 17.76
CA SER A 358 12.84 -18.61 18.66
C SER A 358 11.54 -17.82 18.81
N TYR A 359 10.47 -18.55 19.12
CA TYR A 359 9.12 -18.02 19.24
C TYR A 359 8.49 -18.45 20.55
N HIS A 360 7.53 -17.66 21.02
CA HIS A 360 6.68 -17.98 22.16
C HIS A 360 5.25 -17.50 21.88
N SER A 361 4.29 -17.94 22.71
CA SER A 361 2.90 -17.51 22.57
C SER A 361 2.58 -16.39 23.56
N VAL A 362 1.89 -15.36 23.08
CA VAL A 362 1.45 -14.18 23.84
C VAL A 362 -0.06 -14.12 23.87
N GLY A 363 -0.63 -13.89 25.06
CA GLY A 363 -2.08 -13.74 25.26
C GLY A 363 -2.63 -14.69 26.31
N GLY A 364 -3.90 -15.06 26.17
CA GLY A 364 -4.66 -15.84 27.15
C GLY A 364 -5.34 -17.06 26.53
N PRO A 365 -6.07 -17.87 27.32
CA PRO A 365 -6.70 -19.12 26.86
C PRO A 365 -7.58 -18.96 25.62
N ASP A 366 -8.23 -17.80 25.50
CA ASP A 366 -9.14 -17.48 24.40
C ASP A 366 -8.43 -16.90 23.17
N TYR A 367 -7.22 -16.34 23.32
CA TYR A 367 -6.49 -15.64 22.26
C TYR A 367 -4.97 -15.80 22.43
N TRP A 368 -4.38 -16.77 21.72
CA TRP A 368 -2.93 -16.93 21.62
C TRP A 368 -2.43 -16.41 20.27
N ASN A 369 -1.36 -15.62 20.30
CA ASN A 369 -0.63 -15.23 19.11
C ASN A 369 0.82 -15.70 19.24
N ASP A 370 1.36 -16.27 18.17
CA ASP A 370 2.80 -16.49 18.08
C ASP A 370 3.53 -15.16 18.01
N ALA A 371 4.67 -15.09 18.69
CA ALA A 371 5.52 -13.92 18.71
C ALA A 371 7.00 -14.31 18.75
N TYR A 372 7.86 -13.43 18.23
CA TYR A 372 9.31 -13.56 18.43
C TYR A 372 9.64 -13.56 19.92
N ASP A 373 10.49 -14.48 20.36
CA ASP A 373 11.06 -14.50 21.72
C ASP A 373 12.50 -13.99 21.68
N THR A 374 13.40 -14.78 21.09
CA THR A 374 14.82 -14.43 20.96
C THR A 374 15.38 -14.69 19.57
N ILE A 375 16.37 -13.87 19.19
CA ILE A 375 17.26 -14.13 18.08
C ILE A 375 18.68 -14.21 18.63
N GLU A 376 19.34 -15.34 18.41
CA GLU A 376 20.69 -15.62 18.88
C GLU A 376 21.65 -15.79 17.72
N VAL A 377 22.74 -15.02 17.71
CA VAL A 377 23.78 -15.11 16.69
C VAL A 377 25.02 -15.73 17.30
N THR A 378 25.53 -16.79 16.69
CA THR A 378 26.77 -17.48 17.06
C THR A 378 27.79 -17.47 15.93
N ASP A 379 29.07 -17.45 16.29
CA ASP A 379 30.15 -17.62 15.32
C ASP A 379 30.26 -19.08 14.82
N GLU A 380 31.22 -19.33 13.92
CA GLU A 380 31.53 -20.65 13.36
C GLU A 380 31.95 -21.72 14.40
N HIS A 381 32.24 -21.31 15.64
CA HIS A 381 32.58 -22.21 16.74
C HIS A 381 31.44 -22.33 17.77
N GLY A 382 30.28 -21.74 17.50
CA GLY A 382 29.11 -21.76 18.38
C GLY A 382 29.19 -20.80 19.56
N LYS A 383 30.14 -19.84 19.56
CA LYS A 383 30.24 -18.84 20.62
C LYS A 383 29.21 -17.72 20.39
N PRO A 384 28.48 -17.26 21.44
CA PRO A 384 27.48 -16.21 21.29
C PRO A 384 28.13 -14.87 20.90
N MET A 385 27.58 -14.22 19.88
CA MET A 385 27.99 -12.91 19.39
C MET A 385 26.97 -11.82 19.71
N ARG A 386 25.68 -12.15 19.59
CA ARG A 386 24.56 -11.22 19.78
C ARG A 386 23.33 -11.98 20.26
N SER A 387 22.56 -11.37 21.16
CA SER A 387 21.22 -11.82 21.51
C SER A 387 20.26 -10.64 21.45
N ILE A 388 19.18 -10.81 20.70
CA ILE A 388 18.08 -9.86 20.58
C ILE A 388 16.87 -10.51 21.23
N ARG A 389 16.23 -9.83 22.17
CA ARG A 389 15.05 -10.33 22.87
C ARG A 389 13.88 -9.38 22.72
N PHE A 390 12.73 -9.94 22.38
CA PHE A 390 11.48 -9.23 22.18
C PHE A 390 10.58 -9.44 23.40
N TYR A 391 9.91 -8.38 23.83
CA TYR A 391 8.96 -8.42 24.93
C TYR A 391 7.63 -7.90 24.43
N LEU A 392 6.62 -8.76 24.38
CA LEU A 392 5.29 -8.45 23.87
C LEU A 392 4.21 -8.72 24.92
N SER A 393 3.13 -7.97 24.85
CA SER A 393 1.91 -8.17 25.63
C SER A 393 0.67 -7.94 24.78
N THR A 394 -0.52 -8.34 25.23
CA THR A 394 -1.78 -7.91 24.60
C THR A 394 -2.07 -6.45 24.90
N TYR A 395 -2.81 -5.76 24.04
CA TYR A 395 -3.24 -4.38 24.32
C TYR A 395 -4.14 -4.32 25.57
N ASN A 396 -5.08 -5.26 25.68
CA ASN A 396 -6.01 -5.39 26.79
C ASN A 396 -6.65 -6.80 26.82
N SER A 397 -7.64 -7.02 27.69
CA SER A 397 -8.32 -8.32 27.85
C SER A 397 -9.45 -8.59 26.86
N HIS A 398 -9.84 -7.61 26.04
CA HIS A 398 -10.97 -7.68 25.11
C HIS A 398 -10.55 -7.93 23.66
N THR A 399 -9.24 -7.90 23.37
CA THR A 399 -8.69 -8.06 22.02
C THR A 399 -7.54 -9.05 22.01
N SER A 400 -7.43 -9.82 20.92
CA SER A 400 -6.28 -10.67 20.66
C SER A 400 -5.04 -9.88 20.22
N LEU A 401 -5.20 -8.60 19.88
CA LEU A 401 -4.10 -7.80 19.34
C LEU A 401 -2.98 -7.60 20.36
N THR A 402 -1.74 -7.83 19.91
CA THR A 402 -0.51 -7.69 20.70
C THR A 402 0.25 -6.42 20.37
N LYS A 403 1.06 -5.95 21.32
CA LYS A 403 1.95 -4.80 21.22
C LYS A 403 3.35 -5.19 21.65
N LEU A 404 4.34 -4.59 21.00
CA LEU A 404 5.74 -4.73 21.38
C LEU A 404 6.07 -3.75 22.50
N ASP A 405 6.40 -4.22 23.70
CA ASP A 405 6.72 -3.36 24.83
C ASP A 405 8.16 -2.87 24.79
N SER A 406 9.09 -3.77 24.44
CA SER A 406 10.51 -3.43 24.31
C SER A 406 11.28 -4.46 23.48
N VAL A 407 12.43 -4.03 22.97
CA VAL A 407 13.43 -4.91 22.35
C VAL A 407 14.79 -4.63 22.99
N SER A 408 15.47 -5.69 23.42
CA SER A 408 16.78 -5.61 24.06
C SER A 408 17.84 -6.32 23.24
N ILE A 409 18.95 -5.64 22.99
CA ILE A 409 20.09 -6.10 22.21
C ILE A 409 21.29 -6.22 23.15
N SER A 410 21.82 -7.42 23.31
CA SER A 410 22.94 -7.72 24.20
C SER A 410 24.07 -8.44 23.45
N ALA A 411 25.29 -8.27 23.94
CA ALA A 411 26.47 -9.00 23.47
C ALA A 411 27.42 -9.26 24.65
N PRO A 412 28.25 -10.32 24.61
CA PRO A 412 29.16 -10.63 25.71
C PRO A 412 30.10 -9.45 26.04
N GLY A 413 30.09 -9.02 27.31
CA GLY A 413 30.95 -7.92 27.79
C GLY A 413 30.52 -6.51 27.37
N VAL A 414 29.36 -6.35 26.72
CA VAL A 414 28.80 -5.05 26.31
C VAL A 414 27.49 -4.79 27.05
N GLU A 415 27.26 -3.54 27.43
CA GLU A 415 25.99 -3.12 28.05
C GLU A 415 24.80 -3.40 27.13
N THR A 416 23.71 -3.92 27.69
CA THR A 416 22.48 -4.19 26.96
C THR A 416 21.81 -2.89 26.52
N LYS A 417 21.53 -2.78 25.22
CA LYS A 417 20.79 -1.67 24.63
C LYS A 417 19.31 -2.02 24.53
N THR A 418 18.43 -1.22 25.13
CA THR A 418 16.99 -1.49 25.13
C THR A 418 16.22 -0.32 24.51
N TYR A 419 15.36 -0.63 23.54
CA TYR A 419 14.31 0.26 23.04
C TYR A 419 13.01 -0.04 23.77
N LYS A 420 12.25 0.99 24.13
CA LYS A 420 10.91 0.86 24.75
C LYS A 420 9.87 1.60 23.93
N PHE A 421 8.66 1.05 23.89
CA PHE A 421 7.57 1.52 23.06
C PHE A 421 6.33 1.80 23.91
N ASN A 422 5.63 2.89 23.61
CA ASN A 422 4.40 3.26 24.29
C ASN A 422 3.32 3.65 23.28
N TYR A 423 2.08 3.28 23.59
CA TYR A 423 0.96 3.29 22.65
C TYR A 423 -0.22 4.07 23.20
N ASN A 424 -1.00 4.67 22.30
CA ASN A 424 -2.20 5.42 22.65
C ASN A 424 -3.34 4.49 23.10
N GLY A 425 -4.02 4.85 24.19
CA GLY A 425 -5.33 4.28 24.52
C GLY A 425 -5.41 2.76 24.67
N GLY A 426 -4.32 2.09 25.10
CA GLY A 426 -4.21 0.61 25.06
C GLY A 426 -5.39 -0.18 25.65
N LEU A 427 -6.02 0.30 26.73
CA LEU A 427 -7.20 -0.35 27.33
C LEU A 427 -8.48 -0.28 26.48
N ASN A 428 -8.53 0.63 25.51
CA ASN A 428 -9.68 0.91 24.65
C ASN A 428 -9.49 0.41 23.22
N VAL A 429 -8.38 -0.28 22.92
CA VAL A 429 -8.18 -0.90 21.60
C VAL A 429 -9.29 -1.93 21.39
N PRO A 430 -10.08 -1.81 20.29
CA PRO A 430 -11.24 -2.65 20.05
C PRO A 430 -10.84 -4.11 19.79
N SER A 431 -11.81 -5.01 19.89
CA SER A 431 -11.64 -6.39 19.42
C SER A 431 -11.26 -6.43 17.93
N ILE A 432 -10.44 -7.42 17.56
CA ILE A 432 -10.14 -7.78 16.18
C ILE A 432 -11.44 -8.06 15.38
N ASP A 433 -12.53 -8.43 16.06
CA ASP A 433 -13.83 -8.76 15.46
C ASP A 433 -14.79 -7.56 15.37
N THR A 434 -14.33 -6.34 15.67
CA THR A 434 -15.21 -5.16 15.65
C THR A 434 -15.82 -4.96 14.26
N ARG A 435 -17.10 -4.58 14.24
CA ARG A 435 -17.85 -4.29 13.02
C ARG A 435 -17.92 -2.79 12.71
N VAL A 436 -17.34 -1.99 13.59
CA VAL A 436 -17.41 -0.53 13.56
C VAL A 436 -16.12 -0.03 12.91
N ILE A 437 -16.09 -0.17 11.59
CA ILE A 437 -14.98 0.22 10.73
C ILE A 437 -15.43 1.25 9.69
N ASP A 438 -14.51 2.06 9.18
CA ASP A 438 -14.71 2.98 8.07
C ASP A 438 -14.52 2.32 6.70
N HIS A 439 -14.78 3.06 5.62
CA HIS A 439 -14.63 2.57 4.25
C HIS A 439 -13.29 1.86 3.96
N TRP A 440 -12.21 2.27 4.63
CA TRP A 440 -10.83 1.77 4.44
C TRP A 440 -10.40 0.71 5.46
N GLY A 441 -11.30 0.30 6.35
CA GLY A 441 -11.09 -0.76 7.34
C GLY A 441 -10.51 -0.28 8.67
N PHE A 442 -10.41 1.03 8.92
CA PHE A 442 -9.98 1.56 10.22
C PHE A 442 -11.15 1.64 11.19
N CYS A 443 -10.88 1.53 12.49
CA CYS A 443 -11.93 1.68 13.50
C CYS A 443 -12.52 3.11 13.48
N ASN A 444 -13.85 3.22 13.44
CA ASN A 444 -14.54 4.52 13.39
C ASN A 444 -15.54 4.77 14.52
N GLY A 445 -15.52 3.94 15.56
CA GLY A 445 -16.48 4.07 16.65
C GLY A 445 -16.31 3.05 17.76
N PRO A 446 -17.11 3.19 18.83
CA PRO A 446 -17.08 2.27 19.96
C PRO A 446 -17.60 0.88 19.56
N GLU A 447 -16.98 -0.17 20.10
CA GLU A 447 -17.40 -1.55 19.87
C GLU A 447 -18.86 -1.76 20.31
N ASN A 448 -19.72 -2.11 19.36
CA ASN A 448 -21.09 -2.52 19.64
C ASN A 448 -21.28 -3.98 19.22
N ARG A 449 -21.25 -4.90 20.20
CA ARG A 449 -21.42 -6.35 19.97
C ARG A 449 -22.80 -6.74 19.43
N TYR A 450 -23.78 -5.82 19.51
CA TYR A 450 -25.12 -6.01 18.95
C TYR A 450 -25.29 -5.42 17.55
N ALA A 451 -24.28 -4.72 17.01
CA ALA A 451 -24.32 -4.23 15.64
C ALA A 451 -24.29 -5.44 14.69
N VAL A 452 -25.44 -5.76 14.07
CA VAL A 452 -25.57 -6.86 13.10
C VAL A 452 -25.28 -6.42 11.67
N ASN A 453 -25.56 -5.16 11.34
CA ASN A 453 -25.36 -4.64 9.99
C ASN A 453 -23.93 -4.12 9.78
N THR A 454 -23.27 -4.61 8.74
CA THR A 454 -21.92 -4.18 8.30
C THR A 454 -21.94 -3.54 6.90
N VAL A 455 -23.08 -3.57 6.23
CA VAL A 455 -23.28 -2.99 4.89
C VAL A 455 -23.49 -1.49 5.03
N PRO A 456 -22.86 -0.64 4.19
CA PRO A 456 -23.10 0.80 4.21
C PRO A 456 -24.57 1.16 3.94
N SER A 457 -24.97 2.36 4.36
CA SER A 457 -26.23 2.94 3.88
C SER A 457 -26.14 3.19 2.38
N PHE A 458 -27.23 2.92 1.65
CA PHE A 458 -27.30 3.14 0.21
C PHE A 458 -28.71 3.57 -0.21
N ARG A 459 -28.83 4.14 -1.41
CA ARG A 459 -30.09 4.65 -1.93
C ARG A 459 -30.27 4.28 -3.38
N LYS A 460 -31.28 3.46 -3.67
CA LYS A 460 -31.51 2.94 -5.02
C LYS A 460 -32.86 3.34 -5.58
N ILE A 461 -32.88 3.85 -6.81
CA ILE A 461 -34.11 4.04 -7.57
C ILE A 461 -34.38 2.75 -8.36
N LEU A 462 -35.49 2.09 -8.02
CA LEU A 462 -35.94 0.84 -8.63
C LEU A 462 -37.11 1.14 -9.58
N THR A 463 -37.22 0.38 -10.68
CA THR A 463 -38.34 0.51 -11.62
C THR A 463 -39.35 -0.59 -11.35
N TYR A 464 -40.45 -0.23 -10.71
CA TYR A 464 -41.55 -1.11 -10.33
C TYR A 464 -42.69 -0.97 -11.36
N SER A 465 -43.48 -2.01 -11.61
CA SER A 465 -44.64 -1.90 -12.52
C SER A 465 -45.94 -2.09 -11.74
N LYS A 466 -46.83 -1.10 -11.87
CA LYS A 466 -48.17 -1.13 -11.29
C LYS A 466 -49.19 -1.09 -12.43
N ASN A 467 -49.97 -2.17 -12.58
CA ASN A 467 -50.95 -2.32 -13.66
C ASN A 467 -50.35 -2.11 -15.07
N GLY A 468 -49.10 -2.51 -15.29
CA GLY A 468 -48.39 -2.36 -16.57
C GLY A 468 -47.83 -0.96 -16.84
N GLN A 469 -47.86 -0.04 -15.87
CA GLN A 469 -47.20 1.26 -15.95
C GLN A 469 -45.94 1.28 -15.06
N PRO A 470 -44.80 1.75 -15.57
CA PRO A 470 -43.59 1.89 -14.76
C PRO A 470 -43.74 3.03 -13.76
N ILE A 471 -43.41 2.76 -12.51
CA ILE A 471 -43.25 3.74 -11.44
C ILE A 471 -41.84 3.61 -10.84
N ARG A 472 -41.32 4.71 -10.35
CA ARG A 472 -40.00 4.81 -9.71
C ARG A 472 -40.17 4.68 -8.21
N LEU A 473 -39.50 3.68 -7.64
CA LEU A 473 -39.50 3.37 -6.23
C LEU A 473 -38.16 3.73 -5.61
N LEU A 474 -38.15 4.58 -4.58
CA LEU A 474 -36.93 4.91 -3.83
C LEU A 474 -36.71 3.93 -2.67
N LEU A 475 -35.71 3.08 -2.77
CA LEU A 475 -35.19 2.31 -1.64
C LEU A 475 -34.14 3.14 -0.91
N ASP A 476 -34.43 3.52 0.34
CA ASP A 476 -33.49 4.16 1.26
C ASP A 476 -33.10 3.15 2.35
N TYR A 477 -31.95 2.51 2.17
CA TYR A 477 -31.47 1.46 3.07
C TYR A 477 -30.55 2.05 4.14
N LYS A 478 -30.91 1.86 5.42
CA LYS A 478 -30.11 2.31 6.56
C LYS A 478 -29.11 1.23 6.97
N GLY A 479 -27.86 1.45 6.61
CA GLY A 479 -26.73 0.58 6.91
C GLY A 479 -25.82 1.10 8.03
N ALA A 480 -24.63 0.51 8.13
CA ALA A 480 -23.57 0.91 9.04
C ALA A 480 -23.00 2.29 8.70
N ASN A 481 -22.53 3.01 9.74
CA ASN A 481 -21.72 4.20 9.56
C ASN A 481 -20.31 3.79 9.11
N ARG A 482 -19.87 4.29 7.95
CA ARG A 482 -18.55 3.99 7.38
C ARG A 482 -17.67 5.25 7.27
N GLU A 483 -18.11 6.38 7.83
CA GLU A 483 -17.33 7.61 7.86
C GLU A 483 -16.06 7.45 8.70
N ALA A 484 -14.96 8.05 8.26
CA ALA A 484 -13.68 7.99 8.96
C ALA A 484 -13.70 8.79 10.27
N ASP A 485 -13.10 8.24 11.32
CA ASP A 485 -12.91 8.94 12.60
C ASP A 485 -11.47 8.79 13.09
N ALA A 486 -10.75 9.92 13.11
CA ALA A 486 -9.34 9.95 13.45
C ALA A 486 -9.07 9.62 14.93
N ALA A 487 -10.00 9.92 15.85
CA ALA A 487 -9.81 9.64 17.27
C ALA A 487 -9.83 8.13 17.53
N TRP A 488 -10.77 7.41 16.88
CA TRP A 488 -10.84 5.96 16.94
C TRP A 488 -9.70 5.27 16.17
N THR A 489 -9.34 5.79 15.00
CA THR A 489 -8.21 5.28 14.20
C THR A 489 -6.88 5.39 14.96
N ASN A 490 -6.72 6.40 15.81
CA ASN A 490 -5.50 6.65 16.59
C ASN A 490 -5.36 5.77 17.85
N LEU A 491 -6.35 4.95 18.20
CA LEU A 491 -6.23 4.01 19.32
C LEU A 491 -5.27 2.87 18.98
N GLY A 492 -4.40 2.52 19.93
CA GLY A 492 -3.37 1.49 19.74
C GLY A 492 -2.15 1.96 18.95
N MET A 493 -2.11 3.21 18.47
CA MET A 493 -0.96 3.74 17.72
C MET A 493 0.27 3.97 18.60
N LEU A 494 1.46 3.73 18.06
CA LEU A 494 2.74 4.02 18.71
C LEU A 494 2.93 5.54 18.85
N ILE A 495 2.96 6.04 20.08
CA ILE A 495 3.08 7.47 20.37
C ILE A 495 4.42 7.86 20.97
N GLN A 496 5.24 6.90 21.42
CA GLN A 496 6.55 7.20 21.98
C GLN A 496 7.53 6.03 21.83
N ILE A 497 8.78 6.37 21.49
CA ILE A 497 9.94 5.49 21.53
C ILE A 497 10.97 6.08 22.50
N THR A 498 11.42 5.28 23.46
CA THR A 498 12.61 5.58 24.26
C THR A 498 13.78 4.75 23.73
N ASN A 499 14.83 5.41 23.26
CA ASN A 499 16.01 4.72 22.73
C ASN A 499 16.97 4.28 23.86
N PRO A 500 17.98 3.44 23.57
CA PRO A 500 18.94 2.96 24.58
C PRO A 500 19.72 4.06 25.31
N GLN A 501 19.87 5.24 24.69
CA GLN A 501 20.56 6.39 25.26
C GLN A 501 19.67 7.20 26.23
N GLY A 502 18.36 6.92 26.25
CA GLY A 502 17.34 7.60 27.04
C GLY A 502 16.64 8.76 26.33
N LEU A 503 16.88 8.97 25.02
CA LEU A 503 16.13 9.97 24.25
C LEU A 503 14.69 9.51 24.06
N GLU A 504 13.74 10.43 24.24
CA GLU A 504 12.32 10.19 24.09
C GLU A 504 11.83 10.85 22.81
N THR A 505 11.40 10.06 21.83
CA THR A 505 10.75 10.55 20.63
C THR A 505 9.25 10.31 20.73
N HIS A 506 8.44 11.36 20.61
CA HIS A 506 6.98 11.26 20.59
C HIS A 506 6.41 11.60 19.22
N PHE A 507 5.34 10.90 18.88
CA PHE A 507 4.59 11.03 17.63
C PHE A 507 3.17 11.50 17.94
N GLU A 508 2.78 12.62 17.34
CA GLU A 508 1.40 13.12 17.33
C GLU A 508 0.85 12.96 15.92
N TYR A 509 -0.20 12.17 15.78
CA TYR A 509 -0.90 11.93 14.51
C TYR A 509 -2.17 12.78 14.41
N GLU A 510 -2.60 13.04 13.18
CA GLU A 510 -3.93 13.57 12.84
C GLU A 510 -4.57 12.74 11.72
N GLY A 511 -5.89 12.88 11.55
CA GLY A 511 -6.62 12.17 10.50
C GLY A 511 -6.30 12.68 9.10
N ASN A 512 -6.29 11.77 8.13
CA ASN A 512 -6.23 12.15 6.73
C ASN A 512 -7.48 12.91 6.30
N GLN A 513 -7.34 13.81 5.32
CA GLN A 513 -8.45 14.60 4.78
C GLN A 513 -8.32 14.74 3.26
N ALA A 514 -9.44 14.63 2.55
CA ALA A 514 -9.57 14.99 1.15
C ALA A 514 -9.88 16.48 0.99
N ALA A 515 -9.32 17.12 -0.04
CA ALA A 515 -9.55 18.52 -0.38
C ALA A 515 -10.55 18.68 -1.54
N PHE A 516 -11.51 19.60 -1.39
CA PHE A 516 -12.48 19.96 -2.43
C PHE A 516 -12.58 21.49 -2.57
N ALA A 517 -12.68 21.99 -3.81
CA ALA A 517 -12.88 23.40 -4.13
C ALA A 517 -14.28 23.66 -4.72
N MET A 518 -14.97 24.70 -4.22
CA MET A 518 -16.25 25.17 -4.77
C MET A 518 -16.06 26.22 -5.88
N GLY A 519 -16.97 26.20 -6.86
CA GLY A 519 -16.83 26.93 -8.13
C GLY A 519 -17.31 28.36 -8.24
N TYR A 520 -17.66 29.02 -7.13
CA TYR A 520 -18.08 30.42 -7.17
C TYR A 520 -17.16 31.31 -6.32
N PRO A 521 -16.11 31.92 -6.92
CA PRO A 521 -15.60 33.18 -6.42
C PRO A 521 -16.57 34.29 -6.82
N GLY A 522 -17.33 34.81 -5.86
CA GLY A 522 -17.56 36.25 -5.88
C GLY A 522 -16.20 36.96 -5.75
N PRO A 523 -16.00 38.16 -6.30
CA PRO A 523 -14.71 38.87 -6.27
C PRO A 523 -14.20 39.20 -4.85
N GLU A 524 -14.95 38.86 -3.79
CA GLU A 524 -14.62 39.11 -2.38
C GLU A 524 -14.55 37.84 -1.51
N GLU A 525 -14.90 36.66 -2.04
CA GLU A 525 -14.82 35.39 -1.30
C GLU A 525 -13.85 34.45 -2.01
N GLU A 526 -12.70 34.19 -1.37
CA GLU A 526 -11.91 32.99 -1.63
C GLU A 526 -12.88 31.80 -1.64
N GLY A 527 -13.10 31.20 -2.81
CA GLY A 527 -14.12 30.16 -3.02
C GLY A 527 -14.08 29.14 -1.89
N ALA A 528 -15.24 28.82 -1.29
CA ALA A 528 -15.30 28.02 -0.08
C ALA A 528 -14.62 26.65 -0.29
N MET A 529 -13.50 26.45 0.39
CA MET A 529 -12.73 25.21 0.38
C MET A 529 -13.24 24.33 1.52
N TYR A 530 -13.38 23.03 1.30
CA TYR A 530 -13.74 22.13 2.39
C TYR A 530 -12.94 20.83 2.42
N LEU A 531 -12.78 20.32 3.64
CA LEU A 531 -12.05 19.10 3.95
C LEU A 531 -13.03 18.00 4.34
N ARG A 532 -12.82 16.79 3.81
CA ARG A 532 -13.57 15.59 4.22
C ARG A 532 -12.63 14.57 4.87
N PRO A 533 -12.99 14.00 6.02
CA PRO A 533 -12.24 12.90 6.59
C PRO A 533 -12.14 11.72 5.63
N VAL A 534 -10.94 11.15 5.53
CA VAL A 534 -10.69 9.89 4.85
C VAL A 534 -9.87 8.98 5.76
N GLY A 535 -9.82 7.69 5.43
CA GLY A 535 -9.24 6.67 6.30
C GLY A 535 -7.78 6.94 6.68
N GLY A 536 -7.39 6.41 7.83
CA GLY A 536 -6.00 6.42 8.29
C GLY A 536 -5.51 7.75 8.84
N LEU A 537 -4.21 7.77 9.17
CA LEU A 537 -3.54 8.84 9.87
C LEU A 537 -2.32 9.35 9.11
N ARG A 538 -1.96 10.61 9.40
CA ARG A 538 -0.70 11.24 9.02
C ARG A 538 -0.02 11.85 10.23
N ILE A 539 1.31 11.99 10.19
CA ILE A 539 2.08 12.60 11.28
C ILE A 539 1.90 14.11 11.28
N LYS A 540 1.54 14.68 12.41
CA LYS A 540 1.38 16.12 12.61
C LYS A 540 2.61 16.73 13.27
N HIS A 541 3.15 16.05 14.28
CA HIS A 541 4.28 16.54 15.06
C HIS A 541 5.15 15.39 15.57
N ILE A 542 6.45 15.46 15.31
CA ILE A 542 7.45 14.63 15.99
C ILE A 542 8.24 15.53 16.93
N ARG A 543 8.31 15.16 18.21
CA ARG A 543 9.18 15.82 19.19
C ARG A 543 10.20 14.83 19.74
N THR A 544 11.46 15.21 19.78
CA THR A 544 12.50 14.42 20.44
C THR A 544 13.10 15.20 21.58
N TYR A 545 13.04 14.63 22.78
CA TYR A 545 13.55 15.20 24.02
C TYR A 545 14.80 14.44 24.47
N ASP A 546 15.87 15.16 24.80
CA ASP A 546 17.06 14.65 25.47
C ASP A 546 17.00 15.01 26.97
N PRO A 547 16.71 14.04 27.86
CA PRO A 547 16.65 14.31 29.29
C PRO A 547 17.98 14.74 29.90
N LYS A 548 19.12 14.38 29.28
CA LYS A 548 20.46 14.70 29.78
C LYS A 548 20.85 16.13 29.43
N GLU A 549 20.53 16.57 28.21
CA GLU A 549 20.81 17.93 27.76
C GLU A 549 19.66 18.93 28.02
N GLN A 550 18.48 18.44 28.44
CA GLN A 550 17.25 19.23 28.57
C GLN A 550 16.90 20.01 27.31
N LYS A 551 17.16 19.41 26.15
CA LYS A 551 16.87 20.00 24.83
C LYS A 551 15.77 19.22 24.13
N THR A 552 14.96 19.94 23.37
CA THR A 552 13.91 19.37 22.54
C THR A 552 14.06 19.84 21.10
N VAL A 553 13.90 18.93 20.16
CA VAL A 553 13.76 19.22 18.74
C VAL A 553 12.32 18.94 18.33
N HIS A 554 11.73 19.86 17.58
CA HIS A 554 10.36 19.76 17.07
C HIS A 554 10.38 19.70 15.54
N LYS A 555 9.65 18.74 14.97
CA LYS A 555 9.34 18.66 13.54
C LYS A 555 7.83 18.71 13.35
N ARG A 556 7.31 19.81 12.83
CA ARG A 556 5.87 20.00 12.57
C ARG A 556 5.60 19.88 11.08
N TYR A 557 4.52 19.21 10.74
CA TYR A 557 4.13 18.97 9.36
C TYR A 557 2.79 19.65 9.05
N SER A 558 2.66 20.16 7.84
CA SER A 558 1.40 20.67 7.29
C SER A 558 1.27 20.17 5.87
N TYR A 559 0.07 19.73 5.51
CA TYR A 559 -0.22 19.03 4.26
C TYR A 559 -1.19 19.84 3.41
N GLY A 560 -1.10 19.74 2.09
CA GLY A 560 -2.02 20.40 1.19
C GLY A 560 -2.00 19.84 -0.23
N LEU A 561 -2.92 20.37 -1.04
CA LEU A 561 -3.11 20.04 -2.44
C LEU A 561 -2.87 21.28 -3.32
N GLU A 562 -2.12 21.14 -4.41
CA GLU A 562 -1.85 22.21 -5.37
C GLU A 562 -3.15 22.50 -6.12
N GLY A 563 -3.59 23.77 -6.14
CA GLY A 563 -4.80 24.15 -6.83
C GLY A 563 -4.66 23.99 -8.35
N SER A 564 -5.66 23.39 -9.00
CA SER A 564 -5.77 23.39 -10.46
C SER A 564 -6.39 24.71 -10.92
N ILE A 565 -5.54 25.58 -11.51
CA ILE A 565 -5.88 26.82 -12.22
C ILE A 565 -6.22 28.01 -11.30
N GLY A 566 -5.22 28.86 -11.00
CA GLY A 566 -5.42 30.21 -10.43
C GLY A 566 -5.70 30.29 -8.93
N TRP A 567 -5.97 29.15 -8.28
CA TRP A 567 -6.18 29.05 -6.84
C TRP A 567 -4.87 28.73 -6.10
N GLY A 568 -4.65 29.34 -4.93
CA GLY A 568 -3.59 28.92 -4.01
C GLY A 568 -3.78 27.47 -3.53
N GLY A 569 -2.75 26.88 -2.94
CA GLY A 569 -2.83 25.50 -2.44
C GLY A 569 -3.88 25.31 -1.34
N ILE A 570 -4.59 24.18 -1.38
CA ILE A 570 -5.58 23.77 -0.39
C ILE A 570 -4.89 23.10 0.79
N TRP A 571 -4.64 23.86 1.85
CA TRP A 571 -4.04 23.33 3.07
C TRP A 571 -5.04 22.51 3.89
N GLY A 572 -4.54 21.45 4.50
CA GLY A 572 -5.26 20.52 5.36
C GLY A 572 -5.74 19.25 4.64
N GLY A 573 -5.86 19.23 3.31
CA GLY A 573 -6.37 18.09 2.55
C GLY A 573 -5.52 17.71 1.34
N GLY A 574 -5.69 16.47 0.88
CA GLY A 574 -5.00 15.91 -0.27
C GLY A 574 -5.97 15.38 -1.33
N ALA A 575 -5.40 14.78 -2.35
CA ALA A 575 -6.07 14.21 -3.50
C ALA A 575 -6.52 12.77 -3.18
N ILE A 576 -7.69 12.33 -3.67
CA ILE A 576 -8.26 10.98 -3.47
C ILE A 576 -8.50 10.30 -4.82
N PRO A 577 -8.37 8.96 -4.93
CA PRO A 577 -8.52 8.27 -6.22
C PRO A 577 -9.83 8.60 -6.94
N HIS A 578 -10.94 8.59 -6.19
CA HIS A 578 -12.28 8.98 -6.61
C HIS A 578 -13.20 9.17 -5.39
N ILE A 579 -14.40 9.69 -5.61
CA ILE A 579 -15.41 9.82 -4.55
C ILE A 579 -16.06 8.45 -4.29
N ILE A 580 -16.01 7.99 -3.04
CA ILE A 580 -16.63 6.73 -2.61
C ILE A 580 -18.15 6.87 -2.61
N THR A 581 -18.83 5.91 -3.22
CA THR A 581 -20.30 5.84 -3.32
C THR A 581 -20.80 4.40 -3.15
N GLU A 582 -22.12 4.20 -3.18
CA GLU A 582 -22.72 2.87 -3.19
C GLU A 582 -22.21 1.96 -4.33
N ARG A 583 -21.68 2.54 -5.42
CA ARG A 583 -21.14 1.79 -6.55
C ARG A 583 -19.90 1.01 -6.18
N ASP A 584 -19.10 1.52 -5.26
CA ASP A 584 -17.89 0.86 -4.78
C ASP A 584 -18.22 -0.40 -3.98
N TYR A 585 -19.46 -0.53 -3.51
CA TYR A 585 -19.96 -1.67 -2.73
C TYR A 585 -20.87 -2.59 -3.54
N GLN A 586 -21.13 -2.31 -4.81
CA GLN A 586 -22.18 -2.97 -5.58
C GLN A 586 -21.64 -3.86 -6.69
N THR A 587 -22.11 -5.11 -6.73
CA THR A 587 -22.05 -5.96 -7.93
C THR A 587 -23.44 -6.21 -8.50
N SER A 588 -23.53 -6.49 -9.81
CA SER A 588 -24.81 -6.81 -10.46
C SER A 588 -24.62 -7.80 -11.59
N VAL A 589 -25.54 -8.77 -11.68
CA VAL A 589 -25.50 -9.88 -12.65
C VAL A 589 -26.91 -10.25 -13.11
N LEU A 590 -27.01 -10.88 -14.28
CA LEU A 590 -28.23 -11.52 -14.75
C LEU A 590 -28.14 -13.02 -14.49
N VAL A 591 -29.00 -13.53 -13.59
CA VAL A 591 -29.05 -14.95 -13.22
C VAL A 591 -30.28 -15.63 -13.81
N PRO A 592 -30.18 -16.90 -14.25
CA PRO A 592 -31.34 -17.66 -14.71
C PRO A 592 -32.25 -18.02 -13.53
N PHE A 593 -33.51 -17.60 -13.59
CA PHE A 593 -34.55 -17.97 -12.62
C PHE A 593 -35.39 -19.15 -13.09
N SER A 594 -35.55 -19.29 -14.40
CA SER A 594 -36.14 -20.46 -15.04
C SER A 594 -35.43 -20.69 -16.39
N PRO A 595 -35.64 -21.82 -17.08
CA PRO A 595 -35.03 -22.09 -18.39
C PRO A 595 -35.29 -21.01 -19.46
N THR A 596 -36.25 -20.10 -19.23
CA THR A 596 -36.65 -19.04 -20.18
C THR A 596 -36.61 -17.63 -19.60
N ASN A 597 -36.36 -17.46 -18.29
CA ASN A 597 -36.41 -16.16 -17.61
C ASN A 597 -35.10 -15.84 -16.89
N LEU A 598 -34.57 -14.65 -17.13
CA LEU A 598 -33.43 -14.07 -16.41
C LEU A 598 -33.95 -13.09 -15.34
N GLN A 599 -33.27 -13.02 -14.21
CA GLN A 599 -33.47 -12.04 -13.16
C GLN A 599 -32.22 -11.21 -12.96
N THR A 600 -32.38 -9.93 -12.65
CA THR A 600 -31.23 -9.10 -12.22
C THR A 600 -31.04 -9.28 -10.73
N MET A 601 -29.86 -9.73 -10.34
CA MET A 601 -29.40 -9.79 -8.96
C MET A 601 -28.38 -8.68 -8.73
N THR A 602 -28.64 -7.80 -7.79
CA THR A 602 -27.67 -6.83 -7.28
C THR A 602 -27.24 -7.28 -5.90
N VAL A 603 -25.94 -7.33 -5.62
CA VAL A 603 -25.41 -7.53 -4.28
C VAL A 603 -24.73 -6.24 -3.81
N ILE A 604 -25.06 -5.80 -2.61
CA ILE A 604 -24.35 -4.73 -1.90
C ILE A 604 -23.54 -5.39 -0.79
N HIS A 605 -22.22 -5.26 -0.90
CA HIS A 605 -21.26 -5.88 0.00
C HIS A 605 -20.96 -4.96 1.20
N ASN A 606 -20.39 -5.52 2.27
CA ASN A 606 -19.92 -4.76 3.43
C ASN A 606 -18.59 -4.02 3.21
N ASN A 607 -17.78 -4.52 2.28
CA ASN A 607 -16.50 -3.96 1.88
C ASN A 607 -16.55 -3.52 0.41
N PRO A 608 -15.77 -2.49 0.04
CA PRO A 608 -15.64 -2.10 -1.35
C PRO A 608 -15.17 -3.28 -2.20
N VAL A 609 -15.82 -3.46 -3.36
CA VAL A 609 -15.48 -4.46 -4.38
C VAL A 609 -14.52 -3.93 -5.44
N GLY A 610 -14.25 -2.62 -5.42
CA GLY A 610 -13.22 -1.95 -6.23
C GLY A 610 -12.12 -1.34 -5.36
N GLU A 611 -10.98 -1.03 -5.98
CA GLU A 611 -9.85 -0.36 -5.31
C GLU A 611 -10.23 1.10 -4.98
N ILE A 612 -10.28 1.43 -3.69
CA ILE A 612 -10.60 2.77 -3.17
C ILE A 612 -9.37 3.48 -2.58
N THR A 613 -8.18 2.97 -2.87
CA THR A 613 -6.88 3.53 -2.48
C THR A 613 -5.97 3.70 -3.69
N PHE A 614 -4.93 4.52 -3.57
CA PHE A 614 -3.87 4.56 -4.57
C PHE A 614 -3.06 3.25 -4.53
N HIS A 615 -2.23 3.00 -5.56
CA HIS A 615 -1.46 1.74 -5.67
C HIS A 615 -0.59 1.41 -4.45
N ASN A 616 -0.19 2.42 -3.66
CA ASN A 616 0.57 2.26 -2.42
C ASN A 616 -0.32 1.96 -1.19
N GLY A 617 -1.62 1.76 -1.36
CA GLY A 617 -2.58 1.52 -0.28
C GLY A 617 -3.05 2.78 0.44
N SER A 618 -2.54 3.97 0.06
CA SER A 618 -2.94 5.22 0.70
C SER A 618 -4.31 5.69 0.19
N PRO A 619 -5.23 6.12 1.07
CA PRO A 619 -6.50 6.71 0.65
C PRO A 619 -6.36 8.12 0.10
N VAL A 620 -5.24 8.79 0.37
CA VAL A 620 -4.99 10.19 0.01
C VAL A 620 -3.53 10.44 -0.32
N LEU A 621 -3.25 11.37 -1.24
CA LEU A 621 -1.91 11.87 -1.54
C LEU A 621 -1.86 13.39 -1.42
N TYR A 622 -0.82 13.92 -0.80
CA TYR A 622 -0.59 15.35 -0.62
C TYR A 622 0.47 15.84 -1.61
N SER A 623 0.11 16.81 -2.45
CA SER A 623 1.06 17.39 -3.41
C SER A 623 1.96 18.44 -2.79
N ASN A 624 1.58 19.05 -1.67
CA ASN A 624 2.38 20.09 -1.00
C ASN A 624 2.49 19.78 0.48
N VAL A 625 3.72 19.71 0.99
CA VAL A 625 3.97 19.42 2.40
C VAL A 625 5.03 20.35 2.94
N ARG A 626 4.73 20.99 4.07
CA ARG A 626 5.66 21.87 4.77
C ARG A 626 6.13 21.20 6.06
N GLU A 627 7.44 21.05 6.21
CA GLU A 627 8.12 20.63 7.44
C GLU A 627 8.77 21.86 8.09
N SER A 628 8.44 22.13 9.35
CA SER A 628 9.16 23.10 10.19
C SER A 628 9.98 22.36 11.23
N LEU A 629 11.29 22.57 11.21
CA LEU A 629 12.25 22.03 12.15
C LEU A 629 12.70 23.12 13.12
N GLU A 630 12.33 23.01 14.40
CA GLU A 630 12.71 23.96 15.46
C GLU A 630 13.63 23.26 16.47
N GLY A 631 14.84 23.80 16.65
CA GLY A 631 15.81 23.30 17.65
C GLY A 631 17.06 24.16 17.72
N GLY A 632 17.50 24.54 18.93
CA GLY A 632 18.75 25.28 19.13
C GLY A 632 18.74 26.78 18.80
N GLY A 633 17.57 27.40 18.60
CA GLY A 633 17.42 28.86 18.40
C GLY A 633 17.22 29.29 16.93
N SER A 634 17.10 28.35 16.00
CA SER A 634 16.78 28.57 14.58
C SER A 634 15.74 27.56 14.09
N ALA A 635 14.96 27.94 13.09
CA ALA A 635 13.83 27.21 12.51
C ALA A 635 13.97 27.05 10.99
N LEU A 636 14.32 25.85 10.53
CA LEU A 636 14.39 25.56 9.10
C LEU A 636 13.00 25.15 8.60
N VAL A 637 12.54 25.73 7.51
CA VAL A 637 11.31 25.32 6.84
C VAL A 637 11.67 24.65 5.52
N THR A 638 11.14 23.46 5.27
CA THR A 638 11.28 22.77 3.98
C THR A 638 9.90 22.51 3.39
N GLU A 639 9.71 22.85 2.13
CA GLU A 639 8.50 22.57 1.37
C GLU A 639 8.79 21.51 0.32
N TYR A 640 8.02 20.43 0.34
CA TYR A 640 8.08 19.32 -0.59
C TYR A 640 6.87 19.41 -1.52
N VAL A 641 7.11 19.30 -2.82
CA VAL A 641 6.07 19.28 -3.85
C VAL A 641 6.12 17.94 -4.56
N TYR A 642 4.99 17.27 -4.73
CA TYR A 642 4.86 15.94 -5.33
C TYR A 642 4.00 15.95 -6.59
N HIS A 643 4.30 15.05 -7.50
CA HIS A 643 3.40 14.66 -8.58
C HIS A 643 2.23 13.89 -7.97
N VAL A 644 1.05 14.49 -7.98
CA VAL A 644 -0.19 13.84 -7.56
C VAL A 644 -1.18 14.01 -8.70
N PRO A 645 -1.90 12.94 -9.10
CA PRO A 645 -2.92 13.06 -10.13
C PRO A 645 -3.89 14.18 -9.75
N CYS A 646 -4.01 15.19 -10.60
CA CYS A 646 -5.01 16.23 -10.36
C CYS A 646 -6.39 15.60 -10.53
N HIS A 647 -7.25 15.72 -9.52
CA HIS A 647 -8.63 15.27 -9.67
C HIS A 647 -9.49 16.41 -10.22
N GLU A 648 -10.26 16.14 -11.27
CA GLU A 648 -11.17 17.10 -11.93
C GLU A 648 -12.42 17.44 -11.08
N TYR A 649 -12.38 17.23 -9.76
CA TYR A 649 -13.53 17.37 -8.86
C TYR A 649 -13.80 18.81 -8.39
N ASN A 650 -13.10 19.79 -8.94
CA ASN A 650 -13.40 21.20 -8.69
C ASN A 650 -14.75 21.53 -9.32
N ASN A 651 -15.64 22.16 -8.54
CA ASN A 651 -16.98 22.57 -8.99
C ASN A 651 -17.91 21.39 -9.30
N VAL A 652 -17.55 20.20 -8.82
CA VAL A 652 -18.35 18.98 -8.97
C VAL A 652 -19.34 18.82 -7.83
N LEU A 653 -19.08 19.35 -6.64
CA LEU A 653 -20.05 19.28 -5.54
C LEU A 653 -20.30 20.68 -5.02
N GLU A 654 -21.29 21.35 -5.62
CA GLU A 654 -21.84 22.60 -5.10
C GLU A 654 -22.83 22.27 -3.99
N TRP A 655 -22.40 22.31 -2.72
CA TRP A 655 -23.34 22.35 -1.60
C TRP A 655 -22.82 23.24 -0.49
N ASP A 656 -23.72 23.98 0.14
CA ASP A 656 -23.38 24.80 1.29
C ASP A 656 -23.58 23.97 2.56
N GLN A 657 -22.59 23.15 2.88
CA GLN A 657 -22.63 22.34 4.10
C GLN A 657 -22.53 23.19 5.37
N TYR A 658 -22.03 24.42 5.25
CA TYR A 658 -21.84 25.34 6.36
C TYR A 658 -22.97 26.35 6.51
N ASP A 659 -23.95 26.37 5.59
CA ASP A 659 -25.19 27.11 5.77
C ASP A 659 -25.89 26.60 7.05
N PRO A 660 -25.94 27.43 8.10
CA PRO A 660 -26.62 27.08 9.34
C PRO A 660 -28.15 27.11 9.18
N GLU A 661 -28.67 27.68 8.09
CA GLU A 661 -30.10 27.75 7.75
C GLU A 661 -30.60 26.46 7.07
N LEU A 662 -29.71 25.65 6.48
CA LEU A 662 -30.07 24.38 5.86
C LEU A 662 -30.10 23.24 6.88
N ASN A 663 -31.25 22.58 6.99
CA ASN A 663 -31.36 21.34 7.74
C ASN A 663 -30.78 20.15 6.96
N TYR A 664 -30.58 19.01 7.64
CA TYR A 664 -30.01 17.80 7.06
C TYR A 664 -30.74 17.35 5.77
N ALA A 665 -32.07 17.42 5.73
CA ALA A 665 -32.85 17.01 4.56
C ALA A 665 -32.65 17.95 3.36
N GLN A 666 -32.45 19.25 3.60
CA GLN A 666 -32.14 20.22 2.54
C GLN A 666 -30.71 20.06 2.02
N LYS A 667 -29.75 19.73 2.90
CA LYS A 667 -28.36 19.40 2.53
C LYS A 667 -28.31 18.12 1.70
N GLU A 668 -29.03 17.09 2.12
CA GLU A 668 -29.20 15.84 1.39
C GLU A 668 -29.85 16.06 0.01
N LYS A 669 -30.83 16.97 -0.07
CA LYS A 669 -31.48 17.32 -1.34
C LYS A 669 -30.49 17.88 -2.37
N GLN A 670 -29.54 18.73 -1.98
CA GLN A 670 -28.52 19.30 -2.88
C GLN A 670 -27.63 18.22 -3.52
N VAL A 671 -27.20 17.24 -2.71
CA VAL A 671 -26.43 16.06 -3.20
C VAL A 671 -27.22 15.29 -4.25
N ASN A 672 -28.49 15.02 -3.96
CA ASN A 672 -29.36 14.28 -4.88
C ASN A 672 -29.63 15.08 -6.16
N ASP A 673 -29.88 16.39 -6.06
CA ASP A 673 -30.09 17.26 -7.22
C ASP A 673 -28.85 17.27 -8.15
N TYR A 674 -27.63 17.26 -7.60
CA TYR A 674 -26.39 17.16 -8.38
C TYR A 674 -26.26 15.79 -9.09
N LEU A 675 -26.35 14.69 -8.32
CA LEU A 675 -26.22 13.32 -8.84
C LEU A 675 -27.31 12.95 -9.87
N LEU A 676 -28.44 13.65 -9.88
CA LEU A 676 -29.56 13.40 -10.78
C LEU A 676 -29.63 14.37 -11.98
N SER A 677 -28.99 15.53 -11.89
CA SER A 677 -28.98 16.54 -12.98
C SER A 677 -27.82 16.37 -13.96
N HIS A 678 -26.76 15.67 -13.57
CA HIS A 678 -25.58 15.44 -14.42
C HIS A 678 -25.69 14.13 -15.21
N SER A 679 -25.21 14.13 -16.44
CA SER A 679 -25.25 12.98 -17.34
C SER A 679 -24.41 11.81 -16.81
N TYR A 680 -24.74 10.59 -17.25
CA TYR A 680 -23.94 9.40 -16.93
C TYR A 680 -22.46 9.57 -17.30
N SER A 681 -22.16 10.25 -18.41
CA SER A 681 -20.80 10.57 -18.83
C SER A 681 -20.07 11.50 -17.86
N GLU A 682 -20.74 12.52 -17.33
CA GLU A 682 -20.17 13.47 -16.36
C GLU A 682 -19.95 12.78 -15.01
N LEU A 683 -20.94 12.04 -14.51
CA LEU A 683 -20.86 11.32 -13.24
C LEU A 683 -19.85 10.16 -13.28
N LYS A 684 -19.63 9.54 -14.45
CA LYS A 684 -18.66 8.45 -14.62
C LYS A 684 -17.21 8.89 -14.35
N GLY A 685 -16.88 10.17 -14.52
CA GLY A 685 -15.55 10.70 -14.17
C GLY A 685 -15.32 10.85 -12.66
N LEU A 686 -16.39 10.83 -11.86
CA LEU A 686 -16.39 11.19 -10.44
C LEU A 686 -16.34 9.98 -9.49
N VAL A 687 -16.75 8.82 -10.00
CA VAL A 687 -16.96 7.59 -9.22
C VAL A 687 -16.35 6.42 -9.98
N CYS A 688 -15.95 5.37 -9.26
CA CYS A 688 -15.50 4.16 -9.93
C CYS A 688 -16.64 3.57 -10.78
N PRO A 689 -16.38 3.17 -12.04
CA PRO A 689 -17.29 2.30 -12.77
C PRO A 689 -17.62 1.06 -11.95
N LEU A 690 -18.85 0.54 -12.08
CA LEU A 690 -19.20 -0.73 -11.42
C LEU A 690 -18.14 -1.79 -11.77
N PRO A 691 -17.75 -2.68 -10.84
CA PRO A 691 -16.76 -3.75 -11.10
C PRO A 691 -17.09 -4.59 -12.34
N ASN A 692 -18.37 -4.64 -12.71
CA ASN A 692 -18.91 -5.37 -13.85
C ASN A 692 -19.21 -4.46 -15.08
N ASN A 693 -18.74 -3.22 -15.08
CA ASN A 693 -18.88 -2.30 -16.19
C ASN A 693 -17.70 -2.52 -17.15
N PRO A 694 -17.93 -2.99 -18.40
CA PRO A 694 -16.88 -3.28 -19.38
C PRO A 694 -16.02 -2.07 -19.81
N GLY A 695 -16.21 -0.91 -19.19
CA GLY A 695 -15.51 0.34 -19.47
C GLY A 695 -14.48 0.78 -18.42
N LYS A 696 -14.24 0.01 -17.34
CA LYS A 696 -12.94 0.02 -16.64
C LYS A 696 -12.31 -1.34 -16.89
N HIS A 697 -11.43 -1.37 -17.87
CA HIS A 697 -10.73 -2.58 -18.26
C HIS A 697 -9.73 -2.98 -17.18
N ALA A 698 -9.28 -4.23 -17.25
CA ALA A 698 -7.97 -4.64 -16.74
C ALA A 698 -6.81 -3.74 -17.22
N ASP A 699 -7.07 -2.78 -18.12
CA ASP A 699 -6.14 -1.80 -18.67
C ASP A 699 -5.60 -0.79 -17.65
N GLU A 700 -6.20 -0.56 -16.47
CA GLU A 700 -5.52 0.21 -15.41
C GLU A 700 -4.23 -0.50 -14.94
N TYR A 701 -4.15 -1.83 -15.09
CA TYR A 701 -2.97 -2.63 -14.75
C TYR A 701 -2.02 -2.86 -15.94
N ILE A 702 -2.46 -2.56 -17.17
CA ILE A 702 -1.73 -2.87 -18.42
C ILE A 702 -1.30 -1.59 -19.17
N ASN A 703 -2.05 -0.48 -19.06
CA ASN A 703 -1.87 0.79 -19.77
C ASN A 703 -1.98 2.00 -18.83
N MET A 704 -1.20 2.01 -17.74
CA MET A 704 -1.09 3.21 -16.88
C MET A 704 -0.59 4.41 -17.69
N SER A 705 -1.23 5.58 -17.52
CA SER A 705 -0.75 6.84 -18.12
C SER A 705 0.55 7.30 -17.47
N ASP A 706 1.34 8.13 -18.16
CA ASP A 706 2.60 8.69 -17.62
C ASP A 706 2.37 9.43 -16.28
N ASP A 707 1.23 10.09 -16.12
CA ASP A 707 0.86 10.76 -14.86
C ASP A 707 0.59 9.77 -13.71
N GLN A 708 0.03 8.60 -14.01
CA GLN A 708 -0.16 7.52 -13.03
C GLN A 708 1.17 6.90 -12.61
N TRP A 709 2.16 6.83 -13.52
CA TRP A 709 3.52 6.37 -13.20
C TRP A 709 4.27 7.33 -12.28
N LEU A 710 4.03 8.64 -12.40
CA LEU A 710 4.67 9.66 -11.58
C LEU A 710 3.95 9.94 -10.25
N ALA A 711 2.76 9.38 -10.02
CA ALA A 711 2.02 9.60 -8.78
C ALA A 711 2.86 9.27 -7.52
N GLY A 712 2.95 10.22 -6.60
CA GLY A 712 3.76 10.15 -5.37
C GLY A 712 5.25 10.45 -5.56
N LYS A 713 5.72 10.73 -6.78
CA LYS A 713 7.12 11.13 -7.03
C LYS A 713 7.36 12.59 -6.65
N LEU A 714 8.53 12.88 -6.11
CA LEU A 714 8.92 14.21 -5.68
C LEU A 714 9.21 15.10 -6.89
N LYS A 715 8.56 16.25 -6.99
CA LYS A 715 8.67 17.25 -8.08
C LYS A 715 9.64 18.37 -7.71
N ARG A 716 9.56 18.89 -6.48
CA ARG A 716 10.38 20.01 -6.01
C ARG A 716 10.60 19.99 -4.50
N VAL A 717 11.75 20.48 -4.06
CA VAL A 717 12.05 20.76 -2.63
C VAL A 717 12.58 22.17 -2.50
N ASP A 718 11.86 23.01 -1.75
CA ASP A 718 12.26 24.37 -1.43
C ASP A 718 12.66 24.46 0.05
N ARG A 719 13.83 25.05 0.35
CA ARG A 719 14.31 25.23 1.73
C ARG A 719 14.38 26.71 2.08
N TYR A 720 13.86 27.07 3.24
CA TYR A 720 13.80 28.44 3.74
C TYR A 720 14.39 28.54 5.14
N LYS A 721 14.94 29.71 5.46
CA LYS A 721 15.12 30.13 6.85
C LYS A 721 13.80 30.58 7.46
N ASP A 722 13.81 30.68 8.79
CA ASP A 722 12.75 31.12 9.68
C ASP A 722 12.07 32.43 9.23
N ASN A 723 12.85 33.33 8.61
CA ASN A 723 12.42 34.64 8.14
C ASN A 723 11.85 34.64 6.71
N GLY A 724 11.62 33.45 6.13
CA GLY A 724 11.12 33.27 4.76
C GLY A 724 12.19 33.39 3.67
N PHE A 725 13.46 33.54 4.05
CA PHE A 725 14.55 33.63 3.07
C PHE A 725 14.80 32.27 2.39
N LEU A 726 14.65 32.21 1.06
CA LEU A 726 14.89 31.02 0.25
C LEU A 726 16.40 30.68 0.20
N LEU A 727 16.75 29.48 0.66
CA LEU A 727 18.10 28.95 0.66
C LEU A 727 18.42 28.21 -0.64
N SER A 728 17.57 27.27 -1.02
CA SER A 728 17.78 26.39 -2.17
C SER A 728 16.47 25.83 -2.68
N THR A 729 16.43 25.57 -3.98
CA THR A 729 15.38 24.80 -4.66
C THR A 729 16.02 23.61 -5.37
N THR A 730 15.49 22.41 -5.16
CA THR A 730 15.84 21.21 -5.93
C THR A 730 14.63 20.78 -6.73
N GLU A 731 14.72 20.81 -8.06
CA GLU A 731 13.70 20.31 -8.98
C GLU A 731 14.08 18.91 -9.47
N TYR A 732 13.06 18.07 -9.69
CA TYR A 732 13.19 16.70 -10.14
C TYR A 732 12.45 16.54 -11.46
N GLU A 733 13.18 16.16 -12.50
CA GLU A 733 12.63 15.73 -13.79
C GLU A 733 12.84 14.21 -13.91
N TYR A 734 11.88 13.48 -14.46
CA TYR A 734 11.97 12.03 -14.59
C TYR A 734 12.12 11.65 -16.07
N GLU A 735 13.29 11.13 -16.45
CA GLU A 735 13.56 10.69 -17.82
C GLU A 735 13.20 9.20 -17.97
N HIS A 736 12.32 8.90 -18.92
CA HIS A 736 11.92 7.54 -19.24
C HIS A 736 12.93 6.86 -20.16
N VAL A 737 13.57 5.79 -19.69
CA VAL A 737 14.56 5.03 -20.45
C VAL A 737 14.09 3.59 -20.60
N SER A 738 13.98 3.10 -21.84
CA SER A 738 13.58 1.71 -22.14
C SER A 738 14.61 0.98 -23.00
N THR A 739 14.80 -0.31 -22.73
CA THR A 739 15.64 -1.20 -23.54
C THR A 739 14.80 -2.35 -24.10
N GLY A 740 14.43 -2.25 -25.38
CA GLY A 740 13.81 -3.35 -26.14
C GLY A 740 12.48 -3.88 -25.58
N GLY A 741 11.76 -3.09 -24.79
CA GLY A 741 10.45 -3.47 -24.20
C GLY A 741 10.52 -4.43 -23.00
N VAL A 742 11.72 -4.81 -22.55
CA VAL A 742 11.90 -5.75 -21.42
C VAL A 742 12.17 -5.03 -20.10
N VAL A 743 12.89 -3.90 -20.16
CA VAL A 743 13.21 -3.07 -19.00
C VAL A 743 12.90 -1.62 -19.36
N SER A 744 12.17 -0.93 -18.49
CA SER A 744 11.87 0.50 -18.59
C SER A 744 12.03 1.11 -17.20
N ILE A 745 12.76 2.21 -17.06
CA ILE A 745 13.02 2.88 -15.78
C ILE A 745 12.81 4.38 -15.90
N ASP A 746 12.37 4.99 -14.80
CA ASP A 746 12.29 6.45 -14.68
C ASP A 746 13.48 6.94 -13.85
N ILE A 747 14.41 7.65 -14.49
CA ILE A 747 15.63 8.16 -13.86
C ILE A 747 15.38 9.60 -13.39
N PRO A 748 15.51 9.91 -12.09
CA PRO A 748 15.37 11.28 -11.60
C PRO A 748 16.61 12.12 -11.94
N VAL A 749 16.44 13.11 -12.80
CA VAL A 749 17.39 14.19 -13.06
C VAL A 749 17.12 15.32 -12.08
N ARG A 750 18.14 15.73 -11.32
CA ARG A 750 18.02 16.79 -10.31
C ARG A 750 18.61 18.09 -10.83
N ARG A 751 17.86 19.18 -10.74
CA ARG A 751 18.36 20.54 -10.96
C ARG A 751 18.37 21.29 -9.63
N ILE A 752 19.54 21.75 -9.21
CA ILE A 752 19.71 22.44 -7.93
C ILE A 752 19.96 23.92 -8.22
N SER A 753 19.13 24.78 -7.64
CA SER A 753 19.29 26.23 -7.65
C SER A 753 19.53 26.72 -6.23
N VAL A 754 20.52 27.56 -6.03
CA VAL A 754 20.90 28.13 -4.72
C VAL A 754 20.80 29.65 -4.80
N SER A 755 20.33 30.30 -3.73
CA SER A 755 20.19 31.76 -3.76
C SER A 755 21.56 32.46 -3.83
N ARG A 756 21.61 33.56 -4.59
CA ARG A 756 22.84 34.31 -4.85
C ARG A 756 23.57 34.72 -3.57
N GLU A 757 22.85 35.14 -2.54
CA GLU A 757 23.43 35.51 -1.24
C GLU A 757 24.04 34.30 -0.51
N VAL A 758 23.52 33.08 -0.66
CA VAL A 758 24.15 31.87 -0.10
C VAL A 758 25.47 31.58 -0.81
N CYS A 759 25.51 31.75 -2.13
CA CYS A 759 26.73 31.62 -2.93
C CYS A 759 27.76 32.70 -2.58
N GLU A 760 27.35 33.96 -2.45
CA GLU A 760 28.22 35.09 -2.12
C GLU A 760 28.78 35.01 -0.69
N ASN A 761 28.03 34.45 0.25
CA ASN A 761 28.49 34.23 1.64
C ASN A 761 29.32 32.95 1.82
N ASN A 762 29.35 32.05 0.82
CA ASN A 762 30.15 30.81 0.83
C ASN A 762 30.93 30.64 -0.48
N PRO A 763 31.80 31.61 -0.86
CA PRO A 763 32.36 31.72 -2.20
C PRO A 763 33.31 30.58 -2.60
N GLY A 764 33.78 29.78 -1.63
CA GLY A 764 34.61 28.59 -1.89
C GLY A 764 33.85 27.27 -2.01
N VAL A 765 32.55 27.25 -1.66
CA VAL A 765 31.72 26.03 -1.60
C VAL A 765 30.77 25.92 -2.80
N TYR A 766 30.36 27.06 -3.38
CA TYR A 766 29.42 27.13 -4.51
C TYR A 766 29.99 27.96 -5.67
N SER A 767 31.18 27.61 -6.18
CA SER A 767 31.68 28.21 -7.43
C SER A 767 30.81 27.78 -8.61
N TRP A 768 30.74 28.60 -9.66
CA TRP A 768 30.05 28.30 -10.92
C TRP A 768 30.54 27.03 -11.63
N ASP A 769 31.67 26.45 -11.18
CA ASP A 769 32.19 25.18 -11.69
C ASP A 769 31.62 23.95 -10.93
N ASN A 770 30.92 24.16 -9.80
CA ASN A 770 30.42 23.11 -8.88
C ASN A 770 28.88 23.06 -8.73
N VAL A 771 28.15 24.02 -9.33
CA VAL A 771 26.68 24.07 -9.45
C VAL A 771 26.34 23.90 -10.91
#